data_AF-A0A1D8GBM6-F1
#
_entry.id   AF-A0A1D8GBM6-F1
#
_cell.length_a   1.000
_cell.length_b   1.000
_cell.length_c   1.000
_cell.angle_alpha   90.00
_cell.angle_beta   90.00
_cell.angle_gamma   90.00
#
_symmetry.space_group_name_H-M   'P 1'
#
loop_
_entity.id
_entity.type
_entity.pdbx_description
1 polymer ?
#
loop_
_entity_poly.entity_id
_entity_poly.type
_entity_poly.pdbx_seq_one_letter_code
_entity_poly.pdbx_strand_id
1 'polypeptide(L)'
;MNSEAKKNIMWCPVFIIVTMGIIMDIFVSMGKCNIPVTQPYMDSIYSGIVTISVLNFTLIALLSGTLSTCYYGYQLKDILGFKNTPVNLKIFITVSLLHMILATMVLFLNYIIDSVNVLTSLLFSMVYIVWYTGQEIYKIMTNENYCIDIVKNYYETIVVKEKINYNLFKFHLNKLSKALEIAIEEKNKEDKDKVLEMLRTLCAFMKDAENNTEYYDYSIYLKFVLDKHVVDLSLQFGYNEMVKEIINLYEIVSHNQYVRNDFLILPLKEIQFYDDKILQSFNYLDQIIDLSLLDEYKKYKIKDEDIQRILHSYISSLLKNQLCSTTCKNVMITNYISKLSRFNWNCENQLLLVDQVALLNLLHYHIITNEDLNERKFLFKELVKNTFINNVHNSNITYYNYLSIILQVFYAYIMHEVETLKEDYRENLKRLLQTDIATSNIVRLNVRMLIKMNIEGVLCAIALRIEKEDDYTTKFEYFPPYMMAKSVIWTKEFNIRFMFFLFMIYNDEVGYYSLYKRFFKWDKMNNTAKLQILNEFMSLFDYNTEVLKINIIDKIGRLADLMECSFSVNENKQKELFEHIREEHVKLFTENSSNVEMSELNLEDIRYQLNELMKLENVFGWSEDYYNEFYVKYSTPYCICRKEHMNNKSAARNIQIACLSAINNFISSSTNELELSFDEQGIKKMLNFLNNSKYDSKNYTFTDDWAFSKELRESLDFKEIINKNSFIDDVSTHKINSRIYFNRDNFKFNIKISYYKWIDLTDKECVEYIENSKTYNGLYNIDGALMAKDKAINTVQRLFCKERIVFKLMVSFKRNDVTHIKFKTRE
;
A
#
# COMPACT_ATOMS: atom_id res chain seq x y z
N MET A 1 23.44 -32.83 -31.51
CA MET A 1 24.06 -32.53 -32.82
C MET A 1 23.38 -31.31 -33.40
N ASN A 2 24.09 -30.20 -33.64
CA ASN A 2 23.52 -28.95 -34.19
C ASN A 2 22.77 -29.23 -35.50
N SER A 3 21.65 -28.52 -35.74
CA SER A 3 20.85 -28.66 -36.98
C SER A 3 21.68 -28.36 -38.24
N GLU A 4 22.71 -27.52 -38.14
CA GLU A 4 23.70 -27.28 -39.19
C GLU A 4 24.55 -28.51 -39.50
N ALA A 5 24.94 -29.31 -38.50
CA ALA A 5 25.70 -30.54 -38.71
C ALA A 5 24.86 -31.59 -39.44
N LYS A 6 23.55 -31.70 -39.14
CA LYS A 6 22.63 -32.57 -39.89
C LYS A 6 22.37 -32.08 -41.32
N LYS A 7 22.25 -30.76 -41.54
CA LYS A 7 22.16 -30.18 -42.89
C LYS A 7 23.41 -30.48 -43.72
N ASN A 8 24.59 -30.37 -43.15
CA ASN A 8 25.86 -30.67 -43.84
C ASN A 8 25.99 -32.16 -44.22
N ILE A 9 25.38 -33.07 -43.46
CA ILE A 9 25.35 -34.52 -43.77
C ILE A 9 24.50 -34.82 -45.01
N MET A 10 23.41 -34.07 -45.25
CA MET A 10 22.57 -34.26 -46.44
C MET A 10 23.28 -33.79 -47.73
N TRP A 11 24.02 -32.68 -47.67
CA TRP A 11 24.63 -32.06 -48.84
C TRP A 11 25.94 -32.70 -49.28
N CYS A 12 26.72 -33.26 -48.35
CA CYS A 12 28.04 -33.83 -48.64
C CYS A 12 27.98 -34.96 -49.71
N PRO A 13 27.06 -35.94 -49.64
CA PRO A 13 26.93 -36.98 -50.66
C PRO A 13 26.48 -36.45 -52.02
N VAL A 14 25.59 -35.44 -52.04
CA VAL A 14 25.11 -34.79 -53.27
C VAL A 14 26.27 -34.13 -54.02
N PHE A 15 27.12 -33.37 -53.31
CA PHE A 15 28.30 -32.76 -53.91
C PHE A 15 29.29 -33.80 -54.45
N ILE A 16 29.53 -34.89 -53.70
CA ILE A 16 30.42 -35.98 -54.14
C ILE A 16 29.90 -36.65 -55.43
N ILE A 17 28.60 -36.97 -55.48
CA ILE A 17 27.99 -37.63 -56.65
C ILE A 17 28.09 -36.75 -57.90
N VAL A 18 27.75 -35.46 -57.79
CA VAL A 18 27.76 -34.54 -58.93
C VAL A 18 29.20 -34.28 -59.39
N THR A 19 30.15 -34.06 -58.47
CA THR A 19 31.57 -33.85 -58.80
C THR A 19 32.21 -35.08 -59.46
N MET A 20 31.87 -36.29 -59.03
CA MET A 20 32.30 -37.51 -59.71
C MET A 20 31.80 -37.57 -61.16
N GLY A 21 30.54 -37.20 -61.41
CA GLY A 21 30.00 -37.13 -62.78
C GLY A 21 30.77 -36.15 -63.67
N ILE A 22 31.09 -34.96 -63.14
CA ILE A 22 31.88 -33.93 -63.87
C ILE A 22 33.28 -34.45 -64.19
N ILE A 23 33.95 -35.07 -63.22
CA ILE A 23 35.30 -35.63 -63.40
C ILE A 23 35.28 -36.74 -64.46
N MET A 24 34.26 -37.60 -64.43
CA MET A 24 34.10 -38.67 -65.41
C MET A 24 33.91 -38.12 -66.83
N ASP A 25 33.08 -37.09 -67.01
CA ASP A 25 32.90 -36.45 -68.32
C ASP A 25 34.18 -35.74 -68.82
N ILE A 26 34.98 -35.13 -67.92
CA ILE A 26 36.30 -34.58 -68.29
C ILE A 26 37.24 -35.69 -68.78
N PHE A 27 37.28 -36.84 -68.11
CA PHE A 27 38.10 -37.98 -68.52
C PHE A 27 37.66 -38.59 -69.86
N VAL A 28 36.36 -38.60 -70.12
CA VAL A 28 35.77 -39.02 -71.41
C VAL A 28 36.16 -38.03 -72.51
N SER A 29 36.07 -36.71 -72.27
CA SER A 29 36.48 -35.68 -73.24
C SER A 29 37.99 -35.69 -73.56
N MET A 30 38.82 -36.19 -72.64
CA MET A 30 40.26 -36.41 -72.84
C MET A 30 40.58 -37.72 -73.60
N GLY A 31 39.55 -38.44 -74.07
CA GLY A 31 39.69 -39.62 -74.95
C GLY A 31 40.10 -40.91 -74.25
N LYS A 32 39.97 -41.01 -72.91
CA LYS A 32 40.44 -42.17 -72.13
C LYS A 32 39.38 -43.28 -71.96
N CYS A 33 38.11 -43.01 -72.24
CA CYS A 33 36.99 -43.99 -72.18
C CYS A 33 35.88 -43.52 -73.12
N ASN A 34 35.50 -44.31 -74.13
CA ASN A 34 34.34 -44.01 -74.99
C ASN A 34 33.30 -45.14 -74.86
N ILE A 35 32.20 -44.86 -74.16
CA ILE A 35 30.95 -45.62 -74.32
C ILE A 35 30.04 -44.72 -75.15
N PRO A 36 29.75 -45.04 -76.43
CA PRO A 36 28.82 -44.24 -77.22
C PRO A 36 27.42 -44.44 -76.67
N VAL A 37 26.80 -43.34 -76.24
CA VAL A 37 25.45 -43.35 -75.67
C VAL A 37 24.48 -42.78 -76.69
N THR A 38 23.34 -43.46 -76.87
CA THR A 38 22.36 -43.06 -77.88
C THR A 38 21.50 -41.90 -77.35
N GLN A 39 21.09 -40.99 -78.25
CA GLN A 39 20.22 -39.85 -77.91
C GLN A 39 18.94 -40.23 -77.12
N PRO A 40 18.25 -41.37 -77.42
CA PRO A 40 17.09 -41.81 -76.64
C PRO A 40 17.39 -42.10 -75.16
N TYR A 41 18.62 -42.51 -74.83
CA TYR A 41 19.03 -42.77 -73.45
C TYR A 41 19.15 -41.46 -72.65
N MET A 42 19.64 -40.39 -73.28
CA MET A 42 19.76 -39.07 -72.65
C MET A 42 18.40 -38.44 -72.38
N ASP A 43 17.50 -38.52 -73.37
CA ASP A 43 16.12 -38.05 -73.21
C ASP A 43 15.39 -38.82 -72.09
N SER A 44 15.70 -40.11 -71.94
CA SER A 44 15.15 -40.96 -70.87
C SER A 44 15.66 -40.58 -69.49
N ILE A 45 16.96 -40.29 -69.33
CA ILE A 45 17.53 -39.82 -68.05
C ILE A 45 16.96 -38.45 -67.68
N TYR A 46 16.93 -37.53 -68.64
CA TYR A 46 16.35 -36.19 -68.43
C TYR A 46 14.88 -36.28 -68.04
N SER A 47 14.09 -37.07 -68.77
CA SER A 47 12.70 -37.36 -68.43
C SER A 47 12.58 -37.96 -67.02
N GLY A 48 13.50 -38.84 -66.62
CA GLY A 48 13.59 -39.39 -65.26
C GLY A 48 13.82 -38.31 -64.20
N ILE A 49 14.74 -37.38 -64.41
CA ILE A 49 15.02 -36.25 -63.49
C ILE A 49 13.78 -35.36 -63.35
N VAL A 50 13.16 -34.98 -64.47
CA VAL A 50 11.96 -34.16 -64.47
C VAL A 50 10.81 -34.88 -63.77
N THR A 51 10.60 -36.17 -64.07
CA THR A 51 9.53 -36.97 -63.49
C THR A 51 9.69 -37.12 -61.98
N ILE A 52 10.88 -37.46 -61.49
CA ILE A 52 11.16 -37.56 -60.04
C ILE A 52 10.96 -36.21 -59.36
N SER A 53 11.46 -35.13 -59.98
CA SER A 53 11.31 -33.77 -59.47
C SER A 53 9.85 -33.33 -59.38
N VAL A 54 9.02 -33.70 -60.38
CA VAL A 54 7.59 -33.42 -60.40
C VAL A 54 6.84 -34.27 -59.38
N LEU A 55 7.15 -35.56 -59.30
CA LEU A 55 6.52 -36.51 -58.37
C LEU A 55 6.70 -36.05 -56.91
N ASN A 56 7.83 -35.42 -56.59
CA ASN A 56 8.10 -34.82 -55.29
C ASN A 56 7.14 -33.67 -54.94
N PHE A 57 6.77 -32.81 -55.90
CA PHE A 57 5.79 -31.76 -55.65
C PHE A 57 4.44 -32.34 -55.25
N THR A 58 4.02 -33.40 -55.94
CA THR A 58 2.81 -34.15 -55.61
C THR A 58 2.87 -34.78 -54.23
N LEU A 59 4.02 -35.34 -53.83
CA LEU A 59 4.19 -35.96 -52.51
C LEU A 59 4.10 -34.93 -51.37
N ILE A 60 4.64 -33.72 -51.57
CA ILE A 60 4.50 -32.60 -50.62
C ILE A 60 3.05 -32.10 -50.55
N ALA A 61 2.37 -32.00 -51.68
CA ALA A 61 0.96 -31.61 -51.74
C ALA A 61 0.05 -32.63 -51.03
N LEU A 62 0.34 -33.93 -51.19
CA LEU A 62 -0.35 -35.02 -50.48
C LEU A 62 -0.10 -34.98 -48.98
N LEU A 63 1.16 -34.81 -48.55
CA LEU A 63 1.51 -34.63 -47.15
C LEU A 63 0.80 -33.42 -46.54
N SER A 64 0.74 -32.29 -47.23
CA SER A 64 0.02 -31.08 -46.78
C SER A 64 -1.44 -31.37 -46.35
N GLY A 65 -2.09 -32.38 -46.93
CA GLY A 65 -3.45 -32.80 -46.59
C GLY A 65 -3.58 -33.75 -45.39
N THR A 66 -2.53 -34.49 -45.02
CA THR A 66 -2.56 -35.52 -43.95
C THR A 66 -1.97 -35.06 -42.61
N LEU A 67 -1.41 -33.85 -42.53
CA LEU A 67 -0.60 -33.33 -41.40
C LEU A 67 -1.42 -32.60 -40.31
N SER A 68 -2.66 -33.03 -40.05
CA SER A 68 -3.54 -32.37 -39.06
C SER A 68 -3.23 -32.73 -37.59
N THR A 69 -2.43 -33.78 -37.36
CA THR A 69 -1.99 -34.20 -36.02
C THR A 69 -1.24 -33.08 -35.30
N CYS A 70 -1.61 -32.81 -34.04
CA CYS A 70 -1.07 -31.71 -33.24
C CYS A 70 -0.19 -32.23 -32.09
N TYR A 71 0.98 -31.61 -31.87
CA TYR A 71 1.90 -31.89 -30.77
C TYR A 71 2.15 -30.59 -30.00
N TYR A 72 1.76 -30.52 -28.73
CA TYR A 72 1.78 -29.28 -27.91
C TYR A 72 1.19 -28.06 -28.65
N GLY A 73 0.08 -28.28 -29.36
CA GLY A 73 -0.64 -27.25 -30.14
C GLY A 73 -0.07 -26.97 -31.55
N TYR A 74 1.11 -27.51 -31.89
CA TYR A 74 1.73 -27.37 -33.21
C TYR A 74 1.25 -28.45 -34.16
N GLN A 75 0.75 -28.06 -35.32
CA GLN A 75 0.43 -29.02 -36.38
C GLN A 75 1.72 -29.55 -36.98
N LEU A 76 1.72 -30.78 -37.50
CA LEU A 76 2.91 -31.36 -38.13
C LEU A 76 3.45 -30.47 -39.27
N LYS A 77 2.57 -29.73 -39.97
CA LYS A 77 2.94 -28.70 -40.96
C LYS A 77 3.75 -27.54 -40.36
N ASP A 78 3.45 -27.13 -39.13
CA ASP A 78 4.13 -26.05 -38.41
C ASP A 78 5.53 -26.53 -38.01
N ILE A 79 5.63 -27.77 -37.52
CA ILE A 79 6.88 -28.42 -37.12
C ILE A 79 7.85 -28.54 -38.31
N LEU A 80 7.37 -28.96 -39.49
CA LEU A 80 8.18 -29.04 -40.72
C LEU A 80 8.73 -27.68 -41.18
N GLY A 81 8.17 -26.56 -40.70
CA GLY A 81 8.65 -25.21 -40.95
C GLY A 81 9.73 -24.71 -39.99
N PHE A 82 10.03 -25.43 -38.90
CA PHE A 82 11.03 -25.00 -37.91
C PHE A 82 12.44 -25.02 -38.47
N LYS A 83 13.30 -24.08 -38.08
CA LYS A 83 14.70 -24.04 -38.54
C LYS A 83 15.51 -25.28 -38.14
N ASN A 84 15.08 -25.94 -37.07
CA ASN A 84 15.74 -27.08 -36.43
C ASN A 84 15.30 -28.44 -36.99
N THR A 85 14.29 -28.48 -37.87
CA THR A 85 13.98 -29.73 -38.56
C THR A 85 15.09 -30.09 -39.56
N PRO A 86 15.40 -31.39 -39.70
CA PRO A 86 16.36 -31.85 -40.70
C PRO A 86 15.85 -31.64 -42.13
N VAL A 87 14.53 -31.51 -42.31
CA VAL A 87 13.88 -31.31 -43.62
C VAL A 87 13.32 -29.89 -43.69
N ASN A 88 13.84 -29.09 -44.62
CA ASN A 88 13.26 -27.80 -44.98
C ASN A 88 12.58 -27.91 -46.35
N LEU A 89 11.25 -27.97 -46.34
CA LEU A 89 10.44 -28.15 -47.55
C LEU A 89 10.70 -27.06 -48.61
N LYS A 90 10.96 -25.80 -48.20
CA LYS A 90 11.28 -24.72 -49.15
C LYS A 90 12.61 -24.98 -49.85
N ILE A 91 13.65 -25.34 -49.08
CA ILE A 91 14.98 -25.64 -49.64
C ILE A 91 14.89 -26.86 -50.57
N PHE A 92 14.16 -27.89 -50.16
CA PHE A 92 13.95 -29.10 -50.96
C PHE A 92 13.23 -28.82 -52.28
N ILE A 93 12.19 -27.98 -52.28
CA ILE A 93 11.50 -27.50 -53.49
C ILE A 93 12.47 -26.73 -54.40
N THR A 94 13.20 -25.75 -53.85
CA THR A 94 14.15 -24.95 -54.64
C THR A 94 15.25 -25.79 -55.25
N VAL A 95 15.71 -26.82 -54.55
CA VAL A 95 16.78 -27.72 -55.03
C VAL A 95 16.25 -28.66 -56.09
N SER A 96 15.01 -29.14 -55.96
CA SER A 96 14.35 -29.94 -57.00
C SER A 96 14.18 -29.14 -58.30
N LEU A 97 13.78 -27.86 -58.20
CA LEU A 97 13.73 -26.93 -59.33
C LEU A 97 15.12 -26.69 -59.94
N LEU A 98 16.13 -26.49 -59.09
CA LEU A 98 17.50 -26.28 -59.54
C LEU A 98 18.05 -27.50 -60.30
N HIS A 99 17.75 -28.73 -59.85
CA HIS A 99 18.14 -29.95 -60.56
C HIS A 99 17.48 -30.04 -61.94
N MET A 100 16.22 -29.62 -62.10
CA MET A 100 15.59 -29.55 -63.42
C MET A 100 16.24 -28.50 -64.33
N ILE A 101 16.56 -27.32 -63.79
CA ILE A 101 17.25 -26.26 -64.55
C ILE A 101 18.64 -26.74 -64.98
N LEU A 102 19.42 -27.30 -64.06
CA LEU A 102 20.75 -27.83 -64.32
C LEU A 102 20.71 -28.99 -65.33
N ALA A 103 19.78 -29.93 -65.19
CA ALA A 103 19.60 -31.01 -66.15
C ALA A 103 19.26 -30.48 -67.55
N THR A 104 18.46 -29.42 -67.65
CA THR A 104 18.11 -28.77 -68.93
C THR A 104 19.32 -28.07 -69.54
N MET A 105 20.13 -27.39 -68.72
CA MET A 105 21.38 -26.77 -69.17
C MET A 105 22.42 -27.81 -69.63
N VAL A 106 22.57 -28.91 -68.90
CA VAL A 106 23.48 -30.01 -69.24
C VAL A 106 23.03 -30.69 -70.54
N LEU A 107 21.73 -30.93 -70.72
CA LEU A 107 21.18 -31.46 -71.98
C LEU A 107 21.50 -30.53 -73.17
N PHE A 108 21.46 -29.21 -72.97
CA PHE A 108 21.81 -28.23 -74.01
C PHE A 108 23.33 -28.17 -74.28
N LEU A 109 24.15 -28.26 -73.23
CA LEU A 109 25.61 -28.34 -73.36
C LEU A 109 26.08 -29.64 -74.02
N ASN A 110 25.27 -30.71 -73.94
CA ASN A 110 25.55 -31.98 -74.57
C ASN A 110 25.71 -31.90 -76.10
N TYR A 111 25.11 -30.89 -76.74
CA TYR A 111 25.30 -30.64 -78.18
C TYR A 111 26.75 -30.19 -78.52
N ILE A 112 27.54 -29.81 -77.51
CA ILE A 112 28.91 -29.29 -77.66
C ILE A 112 29.94 -30.23 -77.00
N ILE A 113 29.60 -30.87 -75.86
CA ILE A 113 30.49 -31.74 -75.06
C ILE A 113 29.70 -32.94 -74.54
N ASP A 114 30.19 -34.18 -74.69
CA ASP A 114 29.55 -35.37 -74.11
C ASP A 114 29.43 -35.24 -72.57
N SER A 115 28.20 -35.08 -72.08
CA SER A 115 27.89 -34.74 -70.67
C SER A 115 26.96 -35.77 -70.00
N VAL A 116 27.06 -37.01 -70.46
CA VAL A 116 26.20 -38.13 -70.06
C VAL A 116 26.37 -38.49 -68.59
N ASN A 117 27.59 -38.48 -68.06
CA ASN A 117 27.84 -38.91 -66.70
C ASN A 117 27.40 -37.83 -65.69
N VAL A 118 27.49 -36.55 -66.04
CA VAL A 118 26.91 -35.45 -65.25
C VAL A 118 25.39 -35.54 -65.22
N LEU A 119 24.73 -35.83 -66.35
CA LEU A 119 23.27 -35.99 -66.36
C LEU A 119 22.85 -37.21 -65.52
N THR A 120 23.58 -38.31 -65.62
CA THR A 120 23.34 -39.52 -64.82
C THR A 120 23.60 -39.27 -63.33
N SER A 121 24.65 -38.52 -62.97
CA SER A 121 24.95 -38.18 -61.58
C SER A 121 23.90 -37.24 -60.97
N LEU A 122 23.35 -36.30 -61.75
CA LEU A 122 22.22 -35.46 -61.35
C LEU A 122 20.95 -36.29 -61.07
N LEU A 123 20.72 -37.37 -61.81
CA LEU A 123 19.62 -38.30 -61.52
C LEU A 123 19.85 -39.02 -60.18
N PHE A 124 21.04 -39.58 -59.96
CA PHE A 124 21.36 -40.26 -58.71
C PHE A 124 21.34 -39.32 -57.49
N SER A 125 21.83 -38.08 -57.63
CA SER A 125 21.76 -37.09 -56.57
C SER A 125 20.31 -36.74 -56.24
N MET A 126 19.45 -36.63 -57.24
CA MET A 126 18.02 -36.38 -57.05
C MET A 126 17.33 -37.55 -56.35
N VAL A 127 17.60 -38.79 -56.75
CA VAL A 127 17.09 -40.00 -56.07
C VAL A 127 17.52 -40.04 -54.60
N TYR A 128 18.77 -39.71 -54.30
CA TYR A 128 19.29 -39.66 -52.92
C TYR A 128 18.57 -38.61 -52.07
N ILE A 129 18.37 -37.40 -52.61
CA ILE A 129 17.67 -36.30 -51.95
C ILE A 129 16.22 -36.70 -51.61
N VAL A 130 15.53 -37.37 -52.53
CA VAL A 130 14.16 -37.89 -52.31
C VAL A 130 14.13 -38.98 -51.26
N TRP A 131 15.06 -39.93 -51.33
CA TRP A 131 15.14 -41.02 -50.35
C TRP A 131 15.41 -40.51 -48.93
N TYR A 132 16.38 -39.61 -48.76
CA TYR A 132 16.73 -39.05 -47.45
C TYR A 132 15.56 -38.25 -46.84
N THR A 133 14.93 -37.38 -47.63
CA THR A 133 13.78 -36.60 -47.16
C THR A 133 12.56 -37.46 -46.86
N GLY A 134 12.29 -38.49 -47.67
CA GLY A 134 11.24 -39.47 -47.40
C GLY A 134 11.45 -40.21 -46.07
N GLN A 135 12.69 -40.63 -45.76
CA GLN A 135 13.04 -41.27 -44.49
C GLN A 135 12.81 -40.36 -43.28
N GLU A 136 13.24 -39.10 -43.36
CA GLU A 136 13.04 -38.16 -42.25
C GLU A 136 11.57 -37.76 -42.07
N ILE A 137 10.81 -37.59 -43.15
CA ILE A 137 9.35 -37.37 -43.09
C ILE A 137 8.65 -38.58 -42.47
N TYR A 138 9.04 -39.80 -42.86
CA TYR A 138 8.47 -41.03 -42.29
C TYR A 138 8.73 -41.13 -40.77
N LYS A 139 9.93 -40.80 -40.30
CA LYS A 139 10.24 -40.74 -38.86
C LYS A 139 9.39 -39.71 -38.13
N ILE A 140 9.19 -38.53 -38.72
CA ILE A 140 8.32 -37.48 -38.15
C ILE A 140 6.86 -37.96 -38.08
N MET A 141 6.38 -38.75 -39.05
CA MET A 141 5.00 -39.25 -39.03
C MET A 141 4.76 -40.43 -38.08
N THR A 142 5.78 -41.22 -37.77
CA THR A 142 5.63 -42.49 -37.03
C THR A 142 6.17 -42.48 -35.59
N ASN A 143 7.05 -41.54 -35.25
CA ASN A 143 7.67 -41.45 -33.93
C ASN A 143 7.27 -40.15 -33.22
N GLU A 144 6.29 -40.25 -32.33
CA GLU A 144 5.75 -39.13 -31.55
C GLU A 144 6.82 -38.48 -30.67
N ASN A 145 7.68 -39.27 -30.03
CA ASN A 145 8.78 -38.76 -29.18
C ASN A 145 9.77 -37.91 -29.98
N TYR A 146 10.05 -38.28 -31.23
CA TYR A 146 10.91 -37.49 -32.11
C TYR A 146 10.30 -36.12 -32.43
N CYS A 147 8.98 -36.03 -32.61
CA CYS A 147 8.28 -34.76 -32.82
C CYS A 147 8.30 -33.88 -31.57
N ILE A 148 8.10 -34.47 -30.40
CA ILE A 148 8.17 -33.78 -29.10
C ILE A 148 9.55 -33.15 -28.89
N ASP A 149 10.62 -33.90 -29.17
CA ASP A 149 12.00 -33.41 -29.04
C ASP A 149 12.31 -32.26 -30.01
N ILE A 150 11.76 -32.30 -31.24
CA ILE A 150 11.90 -31.21 -32.20
C ILE A 150 11.22 -29.93 -31.69
N VAL A 151 10.01 -30.04 -31.14
CA VAL A 151 9.26 -28.90 -30.60
C VAL A 151 9.97 -28.29 -29.39
N LYS A 152 10.48 -29.12 -28.46
CA LYS A 152 11.26 -28.65 -27.30
C LYS A 152 12.53 -27.92 -27.72
N ASN A 153 13.34 -28.53 -28.59
CA ASN A 153 14.57 -27.92 -29.10
C ASN A 153 14.30 -26.60 -29.85
N TYR A 154 13.18 -26.50 -30.58
CA TYR A 154 12.78 -25.27 -31.25
C TYR A 154 12.45 -24.14 -30.25
N TYR A 155 11.68 -24.44 -29.20
CA TYR A 155 11.36 -23.47 -28.15
C TYR A 155 12.61 -22.96 -27.41
N GLU A 156 13.49 -23.87 -26.99
CA GLU A 156 14.75 -23.51 -26.35
C GLU A 156 15.62 -22.62 -27.26
N THR A 157 15.61 -22.90 -28.57
CA THR A 157 16.37 -22.09 -29.54
C THR A 157 15.77 -20.68 -29.71
N ILE A 158 14.44 -20.56 -29.77
CA ILE A 158 13.77 -19.25 -29.90
C ILE A 158 14.04 -18.39 -28.67
N VAL A 159 13.86 -18.96 -27.47
CA VAL A 159 13.97 -18.23 -26.22
C VAL A 159 15.41 -17.77 -25.95
N VAL A 160 16.42 -18.53 -26.37
CA VAL A 160 17.84 -18.22 -26.08
C VAL A 160 18.53 -17.38 -27.17
N LYS A 161 18.09 -17.45 -28.43
CA LYS A 161 18.86 -16.88 -29.57
C LYS A 161 18.15 -15.82 -30.41
N GLU A 162 16.82 -15.70 -30.36
CA GLU A 162 16.07 -14.79 -31.23
C GLU A 162 15.29 -13.73 -30.42
N LYS A 163 15.29 -12.47 -30.86
CA LYS A 163 14.41 -11.44 -30.29
C LYS A 163 12.96 -11.77 -30.66
N ILE A 164 12.17 -12.19 -29.67
CA ILE A 164 10.73 -12.44 -29.84
C ILE A 164 10.01 -11.09 -29.92
N ASN A 165 9.17 -10.88 -30.94
CA ASN A 165 8.27 -9.73 -31.00
C ASN A 165 6.88 -10.10 -30.46
N TYR A 166 6.02 -9.10 -30.25
CA TYR A 166 4.69 -9.31 -29.66
C TYR A 166 3.80 -10.30 -30.43
N ASN A 167 3.83 -10.22 -31.76
CA ASN A 167 3.03 -11.12 -32.61
C ASN A 167 3.50 -12.58 -32.53
N LEU A 168 4.81 -12.80 -32.48
CA LEU A 168 5.40 -14.12 -32.34
C LEU A 168 5.12 -14.70 -30.94
N PHE A 169 5.23 -13.88 -29.90
CA PHE A 169 4.85 -14.25 -28.54
C PHE A 169 3.39 -14.69 -28.48
N LYS A 170 2.46 -13.89 -29.03
CA LYS A 170 1.03 -14.20 -29.08
C LYS A 170 0.74 -15.51 -29.82
N PHE A 171 1.43 -15.75 -30.93
CA PHE A 171 1.32 -16.99 -31.69
C PHE A 171 1.71 -18.21 -30.83
N HIS A 172 2.88 -18.18 -30.20
CA HIS A 172 3.36 -19.27 -29.35
C HIS A 172 2.49 -19.49 -28.11
N LEU A 173 2.04 -18.40 -27.48
CA LEU A 173 1.16 -18.47 -26.31
C LEU A 173 -0.19 -19.11 -26.65
N ASN A 174 -0.80 -18.78 -27.80
CA ASN A 174 -2.05 -19.40 -28.23
C ASN A 174 -1.90 -20.91 -28.50
N LYS A 175 -0.74 -21.33 -29.02
CA LYS A 175 -0.45 -22.74 -29.28
C LYS A 175 -0.33 -23.52 -27.97
N LEU A 176 0.41 -22.99 -26.98
CA LEU A 176 0.53 -23.60 -25.66
C LEU A 176 -0.80 -23.56 -24.89
N SER A 177 -1.59 -22.51 -25.03
CA SER A 177 -2.94 -22.41 -24.45
C SER A 177 -3.84 -23.55 -24.91
N LYS A 178 -3.86 -23.84 -26.22
CA LYS A 178 -4.62 -24.97 -26.77
C LYS A 178 -4.08 -26.32 -26.31
N ALA A 179 -2.77 -26.45 -26.16
CA ALA A 179 -2.16 -27.67 -25.62
C ALA A 179 -2.55 -27.90 -24.15
N LEU A 180 -2.59 -26.82 -23.37
CA LEU A 180 -3.01 -26.85 -21.97
C LEU A 180 -4.49 -27.24 -21.85
N GLU A 181 -5.36 -26.69 -22.71
CA GLU A 181 -6.77 -27.04 -22.81
C GLU A 181 -6.97 -28.56 -22.99
N ILE A 182 -6.28 -29.15 -23.97
CA ILE A 182 -6.32 -30.60 -24.24
C ILE A 182 -5.81 -31.39 -23.04
N ALA A 183 -4.69 -30.99 -22.43
CA ALA A 183 -4.13 -31.68 -21.28
C ALA A 183 -5.08 -31.66 -20.05
N ILE A 184 -5.84 -30.57 -19.88
CA ILE A 184 -6.85 -30.44 -18.83
C ILE A 184 -8.05 -31.35 -19.14
N GLU A 185 -8.57 -31.33 -20.37
CA GLU A 185 -9.70 -32.16 -20.80
C GLU A 185 -9.39 -33.67 -20.65
N GLU A 186 -8.18 -34.09 -21.00
CA GLU A 186 -7.71 -35.47 -20.89
C GLU A 186 -7.25 -35.86 -19.48
N LYS A 187 -7.18 -34.89 -18.54
CA LYS A 187 -6.66 -35.05 -17.17
C LYS A 187 -5.23 -35.60 -17.13
N ASN A 188 -4.42 -35.28 -18.13
CA ASN A 188 -3.05 -35.76 -18.24
C ASN A 188 -2.08 -34.84 -17.47
N LYS A 189 -1.66 -35.28 -16.28
CA LYS A 189 -0.76 -34.50 -15.40
C LYS A 189 0.60 -34.25 -16.05
N GLU A 190 1.16 -35.23 -16.75
CA GLU A 190 2.51 -35.14 -17.34
C GLU A 190 2.55 -34.11 -18.47
N ASP A 191 1.54 -34.10 -19.34
CA ASP A 191 1.48 -33.13 -20.44
C ASP A 191 1.16 -31.72 -19.95
N LYS A 192 0.31 -31.59 -18.92
CA LYS A 192 0.06 -30.32 -18.23
C LYS A 192 1.37 -29.74 -17.66
N ASP A 193 2.15 -30.53 -16.93
CA ASP A 193 3.44 -30.10 -16.34
C ASP A 193 4.41 -29.62 -17.43
N LYS A 194 4.55 -30.38 -18.52
CA LYS A 194 5.42 -30.01 -19.66
C LYS A 194 4.96 -28.72 -20.34
N VAL A 195 3.66 -28.54 -20.58
CA VAL A 195 3.13 -27.33 -21.21
C VAL A 195 3.34 -26.10 -20.31
N LEU A 196 3.16 -26.23 -19.00
CA LEU A 196 3.41 -25.15 -18.03
C LEU A 196 4.90 -24.80 -17.94
N GLU A 197 5.80 -25.79 -18.03
CA GLU A 197 7.25 -25.55 -18.11
C GLU A 197 7.62 -24.77 -19.38
N MET A 198 7.02 -25.12 -20.53
CA MET A 198 7.20 -24.39 -21.78
C MET A 198 6.64 -22.96 -21.71
N LEU A 199 5.49 -22.77 -21.07
CA LEU A 199 4.91 -21.43 -20.80
C LEU A 199 5.83 -20.61 -19.92
N ARG A 200 6.39 -21.20 -18.86
CA ARG A 200 7.34 -20.56 -17.95
C ARG A 200 8.61 -20.11 -18.67
N THR A 201 9.12 -20.95 -19.57
CA THR A 201 10.28 -20.65 -20.40
C THR A 201 9.98 -19.51 -21.39
N LEU A 202 8.79 -19.50 -22.01
CA LEU A 202 8.35 -18.41 -22.87
C LEU A 202 8.19 -17.09 -22.10
N CYS A 203 7.69 -17.14 -20.87
CA CYS A 203 7.53 -15.95 -20.02
C CYS A 203 8.86 -15.39 -19.51
N ALA A 204 9.95 -16.18 -19.49
CA ALA A 204 11.27 -15.70 -19.09
C ALA A 204 11.79 -14.58 -20.01
N PHE A 205 11.42 -14.59 -21.29
CA PHE A 205 11.69 -13.50 -22.23
C PHE A 205 11.14 -12.14 -21.75
N MET A 206 10.05 -12.13 -20.97
CA MET A 206 9.47 -10.88 -20.47
C MET A 206 10.40 -10.14 -19.52
N LYS A 207 11.35 -10.82 -18.85
CA LYS A 207 12.35 -10.17 -17.98
C LYS A 207 13.25 -9.22 -18.75
N ASP A 208 13.67 -9.62 -19.95
CA ASP A 208 14.55 -8.80 -20.81
C ASP A 208 13.79 -7.62 -21.44
N ALA A 209 12.45 -7.66 -21.44
CA ALA A 209 11.57 -6.63 -21.96
C ALA A 209 11.06 -5.64 -20.89
N GLU A 210 11.46 -5.77 -19.62
CA GLU A 210 10.95 -4.96 -18.48
C GLU A 210 11.07 -3.44 -18.69
N ASN A 211 12.08 -2.97 -19.43
CA ASN A 211 12.30 -1.55 -19.73
C ASN A 211 11.63 -1.08 -21.03
N ASN A 212 10.86 -1.94 -21.70
CA ASN A 212 10.28 -1.67 -23.01
C ASN A 212 8.78 -1.32 -22.87
N THR A 213 8.29 -0.38 -23.68
CA THR A 213 6.88 0.07 -23.65
C THR A 213 5.89 -1.06 -23.94
N GLU A 214 6.33 -2.11 -24.64
CA GLU A 214 5.52 -3.28 -24.99
C GLU A 214 5.33 -4.28 -23.83
N TYR A 215 6.09 -4.20 -22.73
CA TYR A 215 6.00 -5.15 -21.58
C TYR A 215 4.56 -5.32 -21.09
N TYR A 216 3.83 -4.21 -21.02
CA TYR A 216 2.45 -4.18 -20.57
C TYR A 216 1.53 -5.02 -21.47
N ASP A 217 1.71 -4.94 -22.79
CA ASP A 217 0.90 -5.69 -23.76
C ASP A 217 1.14 -7.21 -23.65
N TYR A 218 2.39 -7.64 -23.44
CA TYR A 218 2.72 -9.04 -23.18
C TYR A 218 2.02 -9.54 -21.91
N SER A 219 2.04 -8.75 -20.84
CA SER A 219 1.47 -9.13 -19.55
C SER A 219 -0.06 -9.22 -19.57
N ILE A 220 -0.75 -8.29 -20.23
CA ILE A 220 -2.21 -8.33 -20.40
C ILE A 220 -2.61 -9.57 -21.19
N TYR A 221 -1.89 -9.86 -22.27
CA TYR A 221 -2.23 -10.99 -23.12
C TYR A 221 -2.00 -12.33 -22.41
N LEU A 222 -0.92 -12.45 -21.62
CA LEU A 222 -0.71 -13.60 -20.75
C LEU A 222 -1.85 -13.76 -19.74
N LYS A 223 -2.28 -12.66 -19.11
CA LYS A 223 -3.42 -12.68 -18.18
C LYS A 223 -4.67 -13.24 -18.88
N PHE A 224 -5.04 -12.68 -20.03
CA PHE A 224 -6.21 -13.09 -20.80
C PHE A 224 -6.21 -14.58 -21.18
N VAL A 225 -5.03 -15.14 -21.47
CA VAL A 225 -4.91 -16.57 -21.81
C VAL A 225 -5.05 -17.46 -20.58
N LEU A 226 -4.38 -17.13 -19.48
CA LEU A 226 -4.43 -17.93 -18.26
C LEU A 226 -5.81 -17.92 -17.59
N ASP A 227 -6.52 -16.79 -17.67
CA ASP A 227 -7.87 -16.61 -17.11
C ASP A 227 -8.86 -17.69 -17.58
N LYS A 228 -8.67 -18.20 -18.80
CA LYS A 228 -9.50 -19.25 -19.39
C LYS A 228 -9.26 -20.64 -18.79
N HIS A 229 -8.09 -20.87 -18.19
CA HIS A 229 -7.64 -22.20 -17.79
C HIS A 229 -7.51 -22.37 -16.27
N VAL A 230 -7.36 -21.29 -15.51
CA VAL A 230 -7.07 -21.35 -14.05
C VAL A 230 -8.17 -22.09 -13.27
N VAL A 231 -9.44 -21.87 -13.62
CA VAL A 231 -10.57 -22.55 -12.97
C VAL A 231 -10.53 -24.05 -13.27
N ASP A 232 -10.38 -24.45 -14.53
CA ASP A 232 -10.37 -25.85 -14.90
C ASP A 232 -9.13 -26.59 -14.37
N LEU A 233 -7.98 -25.92 -14.27
CA LEU A 233 -6.80 -26.43 -13.59
C LEU A 233 -7.10 -26.78 -12.13
N SER A 234 -7.80 -25.89 -11.42
CA SER A 234 -8.17 -26.13 -10.02
C SER A 234 -9.18 -27.26 -9.86
N LEU A 235 -10.14 -27.40 -10.78
CA LEU A 235 -11.17 -28.43 -10.75
C LEU A 235 -10.60 -29.81 -11.07
N GLN A 236 -9.73 -29.94 -12.08
CA GLN A 236 -9.23 -31.25 -12.51
C GLN A 236 -8.03 -31.74 -11.70
N PHE A 237 -7.13 -30.84 -11.29
CA PHE A 237 -5.87 -31.22 -10.63
C PHE A 237 -5.78 -30.80 -9.15
N GLY A 238 -6.73 -30.00 -8.66
CA GLY A 238 -6.77 -29.49 -7.29
C GLY A 238 -6.24 -28.06 -7.16
N TYR A 239 -6.76 -27.36 -6.16
CA TYR A 239 -6.44 -25.98 -5.83
C TYR A 239 -4.97 -25.80 -5.43
N ASN A 240 -4.39 -26.73 -4.66
CA ASN A 240 -3.00 -26.63 -4.22
C ASN A 240 -2.01 -26.73 -5.37
N GLU A 241 -2.25 -27.64 -6.32
CA GLU A 241 -1.45 -27.76 -7.53
C GLU A 241 -1.60 -26.49 -8.38
N MET A 242 -2.82 -25.98 -8.59
CA MET A 242 -3.04 -24.72 -9.32
C MET A 242 -2.27 -23.55 -8.68
N VAL A 243 -2.36 -23.37 -7.35
CA VAL A 243 -1.66 -22.32 -6.62
C VAL A 243 -0.15 -22.41 -6.86
N LYS A 244 0.42 -23.61 -6.72
CA LYS A 244 1.85 -23.88 -6.95
C LYS A 244 2.28 -23.51 -8.37
N GLU A 245 1.53 -23.91 -9.38
CA GLU A 245 1.84 -23.62 -10.78
C GLU A 245 1.80 -22.12 -11.08
N ILE A 246 0.76 -21.41 -10.60
CA ILE A 246 0.63 -19.96 -10.78
C ILE A 246 1.78 -19.22 -10.10
N ILE A 247 2.16 -19.60 -8.88
CA ILE A 247 3.29 -18.97 -8.17
C ILE A 247 4.59 -19.19 -8.93
N ASN A 248 4.86 -20.41 -9.38
CA ASN A 248 6.08 -20.74 -10.11
C ASN A 248 6.18 -20.00 -11.45
N LEU A 249 5.04 -19.79 -12.14
CA LEU A 249 4.96 -19.01 -13.37
C LEU A 249 5.23 -17.53 -13.11
N TYR A 250 4.58 -16.94 -12.11
CA TYR A 250 4.67 -15.51 -11.79
C TYR A 250 5.93 -15.12 -11.02
N GLU A 251 6.68 -16.07 -10.45
CA GLU A 251 8.03 -15.81 -9.89
C GLU A 251 9.01 -15.26 -10.94
N ILE A 252 8.78 -15.60 -12.22
CA ILE A 252 9.61 -15.12 -13.32
C ILE A 252 9.14 -13.74 -13.83
N VAL A 253 7.88 -13.38 -13.62
CA VAL A 253 7.27 -12.13 -14.11
C VAL A 253 7.23 -11.11 -12.96
N SER A 254 8.38 -10.48 -12.73
CA SER A 254 8.76 -9.69 -11.54
C SER A 254 7.82 -8.54 -11.13
N HIS A 255 6.92 -8.04 -11.99
CA HIS A 255 6.12 -6.84 -11.72
C HIS A 255 4.59 -7.07 -11.58
N ASN A 256 4.09 -8.31 -11.62
CA ASN A 256 2.65 -8.59 -11.69
C ASN A 256 2.05 -9.30 -10.46
N GLN A 257 2.41 -8.85 -9.25
CA GLN A 257 1.84 -9.41 -8.01
C GLN A 257 0.31 -9.29 -7.94
N TYR A 258 -0.27 -8.21 -8.48
CA TYR A 258 -1.72 -8.03 -8.52
C TYR A 258 -2.40 -9.11 -9.37
N VAL A 259 -1.90 -9.36 -10.58
CA VAL A 259 -2.44 -10.38 -11.50
C VAL A 259 -2.29 -11.78 -10.93
N ARG A 260 -1.14 -12.07 -10.31
CA ARG A 260 -0.93 -13.33 -9.58
C ARG A 260 -2.03 -13.54 -8.53
N ASN A 261 -2.32 -12.51 -7.74
CA ASN A 261 -3.31 -12.60 -6.68
C ASN A 261 -4.74 -12.75 -7.20
N ASP A 262 -5.08 -12.13 -8.35
CA ASP A 262 -6.36 -12.34 -9.03
C ASP A 262 -6.57 -13.82 -9.37
N PHE A 263 -5.55 -14.51 -9.87
CA PHE A 263 -5.64 -15.92 -10.25
C PHE A 263 -5.82 -16.86 -9.07
N LEU A 264 -5.19 -16.59 -7.94
CA LEU A 264 -5.38 -17.38 -6.72
C LEU A 264 -6.84 -17.32 -6.23
N ILE A 265 -7.54 -16.22 -6.52
CA ILE A 265 -8.90 -15.96 -6.05
C ILE A 265 -9.96 -16.41 -7.08
N LEU A 266 -9.64 -16.43 -8.38
CA LEU A 266 -10.62 -16.67 -9.45
C LEU A 266 -11.44 -17.96 -9.26
N PRO A 267 -10.85 -19.14 -8.97
CA PRO A 267 -11.63 -20.36 -8.73
C PRO A 267 -12.52 -20.29 -7.49
N LEU A 268 -12.16 -19.47 -6.51
CA LEU A 268 -12.95 -19.27 -5.29
C LEU A 268 -14.18 -18.41 -5.58
N LYS A 269 -14.09 -17.47 -6.52
CA LYS A 269 -15.24 -16.65 -6.94
C LYS A 269 -16.31 -17.50 -7.62
N GLU A 270 -15.92 -18.51 -8.39
CA GLU A 270 -16.85 -19.45 -9.05
C GLU A 270 -17.71 -20.24 -8.06
N ILE A 271 -17.28 -20.40 -6.80
CA ILE A 271 -18.07 -21.02 -5.74
C ILE A 271 -19.44 -20.36 -5.59
N GLN A 272 -19.59 -19.07 -5.90
CA GLN A 272 -20.89 -18.38 -5.82
C GLN A 272 -21.95 -18.97 -6.78
N PHE A 273 -21.52 -19.72 -7.80
CA PHE A 273 -22.34 -20.33 -8.83
C PHE A 273 -22.43 -21.86 -8.72
N TYR A 274 -21.94 -22.45 -7.63
CA TYR A 274 -22.00 -23.91 -7.45
C TYR A 274 -23.31 -24.35 -6.81
N ASP A 275 -23.90 -25.43 -7.33
CA ASP A 275 -25.00 -26.14 -6.69
C ASP A 275 -24.48 -27.05 -5.56
N ASP A 276 -25.40 -27.71 -4.86
CA ASP A 276 -25.07 -28.60 -3.73
C ASP A 276 -24.12 -29.74 -4.12
N LYS A 277 -24.27 -30.31 -5.33
CA LYS A 277 -23.46 -31.46 -5.78
C LYS A 277 -22.04 -31.01 -6.07
N ILE A 278 -21.89 -29.93 -6.84
CA ILE A 278 -20.58 -29.39 -7.25
C ILE A 278 -19.82 -28.90 -6.02
N LEU A 279 -20.48 -28.20 -5.10
CA LEU A 279 -19.83 -27.67 -3.90
C LEU A 279 -19.33 -28.78 -2.96
N GLN A 280 -20.07 -29.88 -2.85
CA GLN A 280 -19.65 -31.03 -2.06
C GLN A 280 -18.47 -31.78 -2.71
N SER A 281 -18.44 -31.89 -4.05
CA SER A 281 -17.34 -32.53 -4.75
C SER A 281 -16.07 -31.67 -4.81
N PHE A 282 -16.22 -30.34 -4.88
CA PHE A 282 -15.12 -29.38 -5.04
C PHE A 282 -15.05 -28.40 -3.86
N ASN A 283 -15.03 -28.93 -2.63
CA ASN A 283 -14.77 -28.11 -1.46
C ASN A 283 -13.26 -27.86 -1.31
N TYR A 284 -12.82 -26.66 -1.67
CA TYR A 284 -11.41 -26.28 -1.58
C TYR A 284 -10.88 -26.04 -0.15
N LEU A 285 -11.73 -26.05 0.88
CA LEU A 285 -11.32 -25.67 2.24
C LEU A 285 -10.14 -26.49 2.78
N ASP A 286 -10.17 -27.82 2.65
CA ASP A 286 -9.07 -28.68 3.10
C ASP A 286 -7.77 -28.35 2.36
N GLN A 287 -7.87 -28.20 1.05
CA GLN A 287 -6.73 -27.85 0.21
C GLN A 287 -6.13 -26.49 0.62
N ILE A 288 -6.99 -25.47 0.81
CA ILE A 288 -6.58 -24.14 1.27
C ILE A 288 -5.82 -24.23 2.61
N ILE A 289 -6.28 -25.03 3.57
CA ILE A 289 -5.61 -25.20 4.86
C ILE A 289 -4.24 -25.87 4.69
N ASP A 290 -4.16 -26.85 3.79
CA ASP A 290 -2.93 -27.57 3.46
C ASP A 290 -1.89 -26.69 2.70
N LEU A 291 -2.24 -25.48 2.27
CA LEU A 291 -1.25 -24.54 1.70
C LEU A 291 -0.11 -24.23 2.68
N SER A 292 -0.38 -24.26 3.98
CA SER A 292 0.64 -24.12 5.04
C SER A 292 1.73 -25.21 4.96
N LEU A 293 1.43 -26.36 4.38
CA LEU A 293 2.32 -27.51 4.29
C LEU A 293 3.22 -27.46 3.05
N LEU A 294 2.87 -26.64 2.06
CA LEU A 294 3.59 -26.51 0.80
C LEU A 294 5.00 -25.95 0.99
N ASP A 295 5.94 -26.43 0.20
CA ASP A 295 7.32 -25.94 0.21
C ASP A 295 7.41 -24.48 -0.27
N GLU A 296 6.51 -24.07 -1.16
CA GLU A 296 6.39 -22.69 -1.64
C GLU A 296 6.06 -21.72 -0.48
N TYR A 297 5.24 -22.15 0.48
CA TYR A 297 4.95 -21.37 1.69
C TYR A 297 6.15 -21.35 2.64
N LYS A 298 6.78 -22.50 2.88
CA LYS A 298 8.01 -22.60 3.71
C LYS A 298 9.18 -21.79 3.15
N LYS A 299 9.25 -21.64 1.82
CA LYS A 299 10.23 -20.81 1.11
C LYS A 299 9.81 -19.34 0.96
N TYR A 300 8.73 -18.91 1.65
CA TYR A 300 8.20 -17.54 1.64
C TYR A 300 7.79 -17.01 0.25
N LYS A 301 7.46 -17.91 -0.70
CA LYS A 301 6.91 -17.52 -2.02
C LYS A 301 5.42 -17.17 -1.92
N ILE A 302 4.71 -17.82 -1.00
CA ILE A 302 3.35 -17.48 -0.56
C ILE A 302 3.47 -16.68 0.73
N LYS A 303 2.88 -15.49 0.78
CA LYS A 303 2.86 -14.66 1.99
C LYS A 303 1.59 -14.91 2.79
N ASP A 304 1.62 -14.60 4.08
CA ASP A 304 0.43 -14.66 4.96
C ASP A 304 -0.71 -13.79 4.42
N GLU A 305 -0.40 -12.64 3.83
CA GLU A 305 -1.38 -11.77 3.16
C GLU A 305 -2.11 -12.45 2.00
N ASP A 306 -1.40 -13.31 1.24
CA ASP A 306 -1.99 -14.05 0.13
C ASP A 306 -3.02 -15.06 0.66
N ILE A 307 -2.69 -15.78 1.74
CA ILE A 307 -3.59 -16.75 2.38
C ILE A 307 -4.80 -16.05 3.01
N GLN A 308 -4.59 -14.91 3.69
CA GLN A 308 -5.69 -14.12 4.25
C GLN A 308 -6.70 -13.70 3.17
N ARG A 309 -6.22 -13.31 1.98
CA ARG A 309 -7.06 -12.98 0.83
C ARG A 309 -7.80 -14.19 0.26
N ILE A 310 -7.12 -15.34 0.16
CA ILE A 310 -7.71 -16.62 -0.28
C ILE A 310 -8.86 -17.02 0.67
N LEU A 311 -8.59 -17.05 1.99
CA LEU A 311 -9.57 -17.42 3.01
C LEU A 311 -10.77 -16.47 3.02
N HIS A 312 -10.54 -15.16 2.89
CA HIS A 312 -11.62 -14.18 2.80
C HIS A 312 -12.46 -14.34 1.52
N SER A 313 -11.80 -14.60 0.38
CA SER A 313 -12.50 -14.76 -0.90
C SER A 313 -13.34 -16.03 -0.96
N TYR A 314 -12.85 -17.13 -0.37
CA TYR A 314 -13.61 -18.37 -0.23
C TYR A 314 -14.92 -18.14 0.55
N ILE A 315 -14.83 -17.56 1.76
CA ILE A 315 -16.02 -17.37 2.60
C ILE A 315 -16.98 -16.32 2.03
N SER A 316 -16.46 -15.24 1.43
CA SER A 316 -17.28 -14.22 0.77
C SER A 316 -18.07 -14.78 -0.40
N SER A 317 -17.45 -15.65 -1.22
CA SER A 317 -18.11 -16.30 -2.35
C SER A 317 -19.13 -17.36 -1.89
N LEU A 318 -18.81 -18.11 -0.83
CA LEU A 318 -19.76 -19.03 -0.20
C LEU A 318 -20.99 -18.30 0.36
N LEU A 319 -20.80 -17.15 1.02
CA LEU A 319 -21.89 -16.32 1.54
C LEU A 319 -22.73 -15.68 0.41
N LYS A 320 -22.12 -15.32 -0.71
CA LYS A 320 -22.84 -14.77 -1.88
C LYS A 320 -23.53 -15.84 -2.74
N ASN A 321 -23.27 -17.13 -2.50
CA ASN A 321 -23.87 -18.20 -3.27
C ASN A 321 -25.40 -18.20 -3.12
N GLN A 322 -26.10 -18.18 -4.27
CA GLN A 322 -27.55 -18.17 -4.40
C GLN A 322 -28.15 -19.49 -4.90
N LEU A 323 -27.33 -20.44 -5.36
CA LEU A 323 -27.76 -21.68 -5.99
C LEU A 323 -27.76 -22.88 -5.03
N CYS A 324 -26.89 -22.88 -4.02
CA CYS A 324 -26.83 -23.93 -3.01
C CYS A 324 -27.98 -23.82 -2.00
N SER A 325 -28.40 -24.97 -1.46
CA SER A 325 -29.38 -25.01 -0.38
C SER A 325 -28.82 -24.38 0.89
N THR A 326 -29.70 -23.75 1.67
CA THR A 326 -29.33 -23.16 2.97
C THR A 326 -28.69 -24.18 3.90
N THR A 327 -29.10 -25.44 3.83
CA THR A 327 -28.52 -26.53 4.64
C THR A 327 -27.08 -26.81 4.23
N CYS A 328 -26.79 -26.98 2.94
CA CYS A 328 -25.44 -27.23 2.45
C CYS A 328 -24.51 -26.05 2.77
N LYS A 329 -24.97 -24.82 2.50
CA LYS A 329 -24.25 -23.58 2.80
C LYS A 329 -23.87 -23.48 4.28
N ASN A 330 -24.83 -23.71 5.18
CA ASN A 330 -24.59 -23.63 6.62
C ASN A 330 -23.59 -24.68 7.11
N VAL A 331 -23.62 -25.90 6.55
CA VAL A 331 -22.62 -26.94 6.85
C VAL A 331 -21.22 -26.51 6.42
N MET A 332 -21.06 -25.95 5.21
CA MET A 332 -19.76 -25.48 4.72
C MET A 332 -19.21 -24.32 5.55
N ILE A 333 -20.06 -23.35 5.91
CA ILE A 333 -19.67 -22.23 6.78
C ILE A 333 -19.27 -22.74 8.17
N THR A 334 -20.04 -23.65 8.75
CA THR A 334 -19.73 -24.24 10.06
C THR A 334 -18.39 -24.96 10.02
N ASN A 335 -18.11 -25.71 8.95
CA ASN A 335 -16.84 -26.40 8.76
C ASN A 335 -15.66 -25.42 8.62
N TYR A 336 -15.84 -24.33 7.86
CA TYR A 336 -14.86 -23.24 7.74
C TYR A 336 -14.48 -22.67 9.10
N ILE A 337 -15.48 -22.23 9.88
CA ILE A 337 -15.27 -21.65 11.21
C ILE A 337 -14.65 -22.69 12.16
N SER A 338 -15.15 -23.93 12.14
CA SER A 338 -14.65 -25.01 13.00
C SER A 338 -13.19 -25.36 12.74
N LYS A 339 -12.73 -25.34 11.48
CA LYS A 339 -11.33 -25.67 11.17
C LYS A 339 -10.38 -24.53 11.54
N LEU A 340 -10.73 -23.30 11.18
CA LEU A 340 -9.88 -22.14 11.49
C LEU A 340 -9.81 -21.84 12.99
N SER A 341 -10.88 -22.10 13.75
CA SER A 341 -10.86 -21.92 15.21
C SER A 341 -9.95 -22.90 15.95
N ARG A 342 -9.33 -23.88 15.28
CA ARG A 342 -8.26 -24.71 15.89
C ARG A 342 -6.92 -23.98 16.00
N PHE A 343 -6.74 -22.88 15.24
CA PHE A 343 -5.53 -22.05 15.26
C PHE A 343 -4.24 -22.85 14.99
N ASN A 344 -4.26 -23.64 13.91
CA ASN A 344 -3.17 -24.56 13.57
C ASN A 344 -2.09 -23.88 12.70
N TRP A 345 -2.36 -22.72 12.11
CA TRP A 345 -1.38 -22.03 11.28
C TRP A 345 -0.25 -21.43 12.13
N ASN A 346 0.90 -22.11 12.18
CA ASN A 346 2.08 -21.64 12.91
C ASN A 346 2.80 -20.54 12.11
N CYS A 347 2.81 -19.32 12.66
CA CYS A 347 3.66 -18.22 12.18
C CYS A 347 4.65 -17.81 13.26
N GLU A 348 5.93 -17.75 12.93
CA GLU A 348 6.95 -17.19 13.81
C GLU A 348 6.70 -15.68 13.99
N ASN A 349 6.69 -15.21 15.24
CA ASN A 349 6.74 -13.80 15.65
C ASN A 349 5.52 -12.88 15.39
N GLN A 350 4.31 -13.40 15.19
CA GLN A 350 3.11 -12.54 15.03
C GLN A 350 2.22 -12.46 16.28
N LEU A 351 1.54 -11.32 16.44
CA LEU A 351 0.53 -11.09 17.49
C LEU A 351 -0.77 -11.88 17.25
N LEU A 352 -1.04 -12.24 16.00
CA LEU A 352 -2.19 -13.02 15.55
C LEU A 352 -1.73 -14.05 14.52
N LEU A 353 -2.42 -15.18 14.47
CA LEU A 353 -2.19 -16.22 13.46
C LEU A 353 -3.07 -15.98 12.22
N VAL A 354 -2.69 -16.54 11.07
CA VAL A 354 -3.45 -16.40 9.81
C VAL A 354 -4.92 -16.82 9.98
N ASP A 355 -5.17 -17.93 10.67
CA ASP A 355 -6.53 -18.42 10.97
C ASP A 355 -7.33 -17.42 11.81
N GLN A 356 -6.68 -16.80 12.80
CA GLN A 356 -7.30 -15.78 13.66
C GLN A 356 -7.64 -14.53 12.85
N VAL A 357 -6.74 -14.10 11.96
CA VAL A 357 -6.98 -12.97 11.06
C VAL A 357 -8.14 -13.24 10.12
N ALA A 358 -8.24 -14.45 9.56
CA ALA A 358 -9.36 -14.85 8.70
C ALA A 358 -10.70 -14.81 9.46
N LEU A 359 -10.76 -15.33 10.68
CA LEU A 359 -11.96 -15.25 11.53
C LEU A 359 -12.31 -13.81 11.95
N LEU A 360 -11.30 -12.96 12.15
CA LEU A 360 -11.51 -11.53 12.43
C LEU A 360 -11.99 -10.77 11.20
N ASN A 361 -11.57 -11.15 9.99
CA ASN A 361 -12.12 -10.62 8.74
C ASN A 361 -13.58 -11.06 8.56
N LEU A 362 -13.92 -12.31 8.91
CA LEU A 362 -15.31 -12.77 8.96
C LEU A 362 -16.14 -11.92 9.93
N LEU A 363 -15.62 -11.67 11.14
CA LEU A 363 -16.27 -10.78 12.11
C LEU A 363 -16.51 -9.39 11.52
N HIS A 364 -15.48 -8.77 10.95
CA HIS A 364 -15.58 -7.41 10.45
C HIS A 364 -16.57 -7.29 9.28
N TYR A 365 -16.35 -8.04 8.19
CA TYR A 365 -17.06 -7.85 6.93
C TYR A 365 -18.42 -8.55 6.85
N HIS A 366 -18.67 -9.59 7.65
CA HIS A 366 -19.86 -10.43 7.53
C HIS A 366 -20.70 -10.54 8.81
N ILE A 367 -20.21 -10.03 9.94
CA ILE A 367 -20.99 -9.98 11.19
C ILE A 367 -21.26 -8.52 11.57
N ILE A 368 -20.20 -7.72 11.72
CA ILE A 368 -20.31 -6.36 12.25
C ILE A 368 -20.95 -5.41 11.24
N THR A 369 -20.64 -5.52 9.95
CA THR A 369 -21.16 -4.65 8.88
C THR A 369 -22.31 -5.26 8.06
N ASN A 370 -22.71 -6.51 8.32
CA ASN A 370 -23.70 -7.21 7.52
C ASN A 370 -25.13 -6.82 7.91
N GLU A 371 -25.90 -6.27 6.97
CA GLU A 371 -27.28 -5.80 7.21
C GLU A 371 -28.29 -6.95 7.44
N ASP A 372 -28.02 -8.17 6.97
CA ASP A 372 -28.90 -9.32 7.22
C ASP A 372 -28.77 -9.82 8.66
N LEU A 373 -29.81 -9.59 9.46
CA LEU A 373 -29.86 -9.97 10.87
C LEU A 373 -29.80 -11.49 11.10
N ASN A 374 -30.40 -12.29 10.21
CA ASN A 374 -30.45 -13.75 10.37
C ASN A 374 -29.09 -14.36 10.04
N GLU A 375 -28.49 -13.94 8.93
CA GLU A 375 -27.15 -14.39 8.54
C GLU A 375 -26.11 -13.96 9.58
N ARG A 376 -26.16 -12.69 10.01
CA ARG A 376 -25.31 -12.16 11.09
C ARG A 376 -25.40 -13.00 12.36
N LYS A 377 -26.63 -13.31 12.80
CA LYS A 377 -26.87 -14.09 14.03
C LYS A 377 -26.36 -15.52 13.89
N PHE A 378 -26.54 -16.15 12.74
CA PHE A 378 -26.01 -17.49 12.48
C PHE A 378 -24.47 -17.51 12.53
N LEU A 379 -23.82 -16.61 11.79
CA LEU A 379 -22.35 -16.52 11.73
C LEU A 379 -21.73 -16.25 13.10
N PHE A 380 -22.28 -15.31 13.86
CA PHE A 380 -21.79 -15.00 15.19
C PHE A 380 -21.94 -16.18 16.15
N LYS A 381 -23.08 -16.89 16.12
CA LYS A 381 -23.29 -18.07 16.95
C LYS A 381 -22.27 -19.17 16.68
N GLU A 382 -22.03 -19.48 15.40
CA GLU A 382 -21.03 -20.49 15.05
C GLU A 382 -19.60 -20.03 15.37
N LEU A 383 -19.27 -18.75 15.20
CA LEU A 383 -17.97 -18.19 15.59
C LEU A 383 -17.69 -18.40 17.08
N VAL A 384 -18.60 -17.98 17.95
CA VAL A 384 -18.44 -18.04 19.41
C VAL A 384 -18.43 -19.49 19.90
N LYS A 385 -19.34 -20.32 19.37
CA LYS A 385 -19.41 -21.76 19.69
C LYS A 385 -18.11 -22.48 19.38
N ASN A 386 -17.58 -22.33 18.17
CA ASN A 386 -16.37 -23.03 17.75
C ASN A 386 -15.11 -22.45 18.43
N THR A 387 -15.08 -21.14 18.67
CA THR A 387 -14.01 -20.51 19.46
C THR A 387 -13.93 -21.12 20.85
N PHE A 388 -15.06 -21.32 21.52
CA PHE A 388 -15.10 -22.00 22.81
C PHE A 388 -14.65 -23.45 22.68
N ILE A 389 -15.37 -24.28 21.90
CA ILE A 389 -15.15 -25.74 21.83
C ILE A 389 -13.68 -26.09 21.55
N ASN A 390 -13.04 -25.39 20.63
CA ASN A 390 -11.67 -25.71 20.22
C ASN A 390 -10.59 -25.08 21.11
N ASN A 391 -10.92 -24.10 21.96
CA ASN A 391 -9.93 -23.32 22.71
C ASN A 391 -10.19 -23.17 24.21
N VAL A 392 -11.11 -23.94 24.81
CA VAL A 392 -11.38 -23.88 26.26
C VAL A 392 -10.10 -23.97 27.11
N HIS A 393 -9.12 -24.76 26.64
CA HIS A 393 -7.86 -24.99 27.34
C HIS A 393 -6.67 -24.27 26.69
N ASN A 394 -6.90 -23.38 25.72
CA ASN A 394 -5.83 -22.67 25.04
C ASN A 394 -5.35 -21.50 25.91
N SER A 395 -4.08 -21.54 26.32
CA SER A 395 -3.47 -20.50 27.14
C SER A 395 -2.49 -19.61 26.38
N ASN A 396 -2.51 -19.64 25.03
CA ASN A 396 -1.61 -18.86 24.20
C ASN A 396 -2.01 -17.38 24.17
N ILE A 397 -1.03 -16.48 24.21
CA ILE A 397 -1.26 -15.02 24.13
C ILE A 397 -1.97 -14.61 22.83
N THR A 398 -1.76 -15.32 21.72
CA THR A 398 -2.44 -15.05 20.44
C THR A 398 -3.95 -15.31 20.54
N TYR A 399 -4.37 -16.33 21.29
CA TYR A 399 -5.79 -16.60 21.54
C TYR A 399 -6.43 -15.49 22.37
N TYR A 400 -5.77 -15.04 23.44
CA TYR A 400 -6.26 -13.92 24.24
C TYR A 400 -6.33 -12.61 23.44
N ASN A 401 -5.38 -12.42 22.51
CA ASN A 401 -5.38 -11.30 21.59
C ASN A 401 -6.58 -11.36 20.64
N TYR A 402 -6.89 -12.53 20.10
CA TYR A 402 -8.08 -12.75 19.29
C TYR A 402 -9.38 -12.43 20.05
N LEU A 403 -9.54 -12.93 21.28
CA LEU A 403 -10.72 -12.64 22.11
C LEU A 403 -10.86 -11.15 22.43
N SER A 404 -9.75 -10.49 22.75
CA SER A 404 -9.78 -9.07 23.12
C SER A 404 -10.16 -8.18 21.95
N ILE A 405 -9.71 -8.50 20.73
CA ILE A 405 -10.12 -7.77 19.52
C ILE A 405 -11.62 -7.96 19.24
N ILE A 406 -12.17 -9.18 19.37
CA ILE A 406 -13.62 -9.38 19.21
C ILE A 406 -14.39 -8.41 20.11
N LEU A 407 -14.08 -8.41 21.41
CA LEU A 407 -14.77 -7.56 22.37
C LEU A 407 -14.57 -6.07 22.06
N GLN A 408 -13.35 -5.67 21.73
CA GLN A 408 -13.00 -4.29 21.45
C GLN A 408 -13.72 -3.75 20.19
N VAL A 409 -13.88 -4.58 19.16
CA VAL A 409 -14.65 -4.24 17.96
C VAL A 409 -16.12 -4.02 18.29
N PHE A 410 -16.75 -4.91 19.05
CA PHE A 410 -18.13 -4.70 19.50
C PHE A 410 -18.26 -3.43 20.33
N TYR A 411 -17.34 -3.18 21.26
CA TYR A 411 -17.33 -1.97 22.07
C TYR A 411 -17.21 -0.70 21.21
N ALA A 412 -16.30 -0.67 20.23
CA ALA A 412 -16.14 0.46 19.31
C ALA A 412 -17.43 0.75 18.53
N TYR A 413 -18.02 -0.27 17.90
CA TYR A 413 -19.21 -0.11 17.06
C TYR A 413 -20.48 0.21 17.85
N ILE A 414 -20.63 -0.33 19.06
CA ILE A 414 -21.82 -0.09 19.90
C ILE A 414 -21.73 1.28 20.58
N MET A 415 -20.56 1.68 21.08
CA MET A 415 -20.44 2.84 21.98
C MET A 415 -19.85 4.09 21.32
N HIS A 416 -19.02 3.96 20.28
CA HIS A 416 -18.25 5.08 19.71
C HIS A 416 -18.63 5.43 18.27
N GLU A 417 -19.10 4.47 17.46
CA GLU A 417 -19.58 4.73 16.09
C GLU A 417 -20.97 5.42 16.09
N VAL A 418 -21.05 6.61 16.67
CA VAL A 418 -22.28 7.44 16.77
C VAL A 418 -22.50 8.30 15.53
N GLU A 419 -21.43 8.73 14.87
CA GLU A 419 -21.51 9.58 13.68
C GLU A 419 -21.93 8.78 12.44
N THR A 420 -21.67 7.47 12.43
CA THR A 420 -21.74 6.61 11.25
C THR A 420 -22.89 5.60 11.30
N LEU A 421 -23.18 5.02 12.48
CA LEU A 421 -24.19 3.97 12.65
C LEU A 421 -25.45 4.48 13.35
N LYS A 422 -26.61 4.02 12.87
CA LYS A 422 -27.91 4.29 13.50
C LYS A 422 -28.01 3.59 14.86
N GLU A 423 -28.76 4.20 15.78
CA GLU A 423 -28.98 3.66 17.13
C GLU A 423 -29.55 2.24 17.12
N ASP A 424 -30.57 1.98 16.30
CA ASP A 424 -31.18 0.65 16.14
C ASP A 424 -30.15 -0.42 15.72
N TYR A 425 -29.20 -0.06 14.86
CA TYR A 425 -28.17 -0.98 14.39
C TYR A 425 -27.22 -1.36 15.55
N ARG A 426 -26.84 -0.38 16.37
CA ARG A 426 -25.98 -0.58 17.54
C ARG A 426 -26.68 -1.41 18.62
N GLU A 427 -27.97 -1.17 18.86
CA GLU A 427 -28.77 -1.99 19.77
C GLU A 427 -28.91 -3.43 19.27
N ASN A 428 -29.02 -3.65 17.96
CA ASN A 428 -28.97 -5.00 17.39
C ASN A 428 -27.61 -5.68 17.59
N LEU A 429 -26.50 -4.96 17.47
CA LEU A 429 -25.16 -5.49 17.79
C LEU A 429 -25.00 -5.81 19.29
N LYS A 430 -25.55 -4.97 20.17
CA LYS A 430 -25.57 -5.22 21.61
C LYS A 430 -26.33 -6.50 21.96
N ARG A 431 -27.55 -6.67 21.43
CA ARG A 431 -28.35 -7.90 21.59
C ARG A 431 -27.64 -9.12 21.02
N LEU A 432 -26.92 -8.97 19.92
CA LEU A 432 -26.14 -10.04 19.32
C LEU A 432 -25.04 -10.51 20.28
N LEU A 433 -24.25 -9.59 20.84
CA LEU A 433 -23.18 -9.91 21.79
C LEU A 433 -23.72 -10.61 23.06
N GLN A 434 -24.90 -10.21 23.52
CA GLN A 434 -25.60 -10.76 24.69
C GLN A 434 -26.36 -12.06 24.40
N THR A 435 -26.35 -12.56 23.16
CA THR A 435 -27.10 -13.76 22.80
C THR A 435 -26.48 -15.02 23.42
N ASP A 436 -27.31 -15.80 24.12
CA ASP A 436 -26.91 -17.11 24.61
C ASP A 436 -26.93 -18.19 23.53
N ILE A 437 -25.95 -19.09 23.62
CA ILE A 437 -25.72 -20.20 22.70
C ILE A 437 -25.75 -21.48 23.52
N ALA A 438 -26.64 -22.40 23.16
CA ALA A 438 -26.65 -23.74 23.73
C ALA A 438 -25.91 -24.71 22.78
N THR A 439 -25.17 -25.64 23.36
CA THR A 439 -24.62 -26.81 22.65
C THR A 439 -25.15 -28.07 23.31
N SER A 440 -24.91 -29.24 22.72
CA SER A 440 -25.33 -30.52 23.31
C SER A 440 -24.80 -30.74 24.74
N ASN A 441 -23.67 -30.12 25.09
CA ASN A 441 -22.96 -30.33 26.34
C ASN A 441 -22.96 -29.09 27.27
N ILE A 442 -23.38 -27.92 26.78
CA ILE A 442 -23.32 -26.65 27.50
C ILE A 442 -24.64 -25.92 27.35
N VAL A 443 -25.29 -25.69 28.48
CA VAL A 443 -26.65 -25.12 28.55
C VAL A 443 -26.67 -23.64 28.15
N ARG A 444 -25.61 -22.89 28.46
CA ARG A 444 -25.53 -21.44 28.20
C ARG A 444 -24.07 -21.03 27.96
N LEU A 445 -23.77 -20.56 26.75
CA LEU A 445 -22.46 -20.10 26.32
C LEU A 445 -22.62 -18.73 25.65
N ASN A 446 -21.83 -17.75 26.06
CA ASN A 446 -21.83 -16.42 25.48
C ASN A 446 -20.43 -15.80 25.54
N VAL A 447 -20.22 -14.69 24.83
CA VAL A 447 -18.91 -14.01 24.77
C VAL A 447 -18.45 -13.55 26.16
N ARG A 448 -19.40 -13.13 27.01
CA ARG A 448 -19.11 -12.75 28.40
C ARG A 448 -18.39 -13.86 29.15
N MET A 449 -18.90 -15.09 29.11
CA MET A 449 -18.26 -16.22 29.79
C MET A 449 -16.85 -16.47 29.28
N LEU A 450 -16.65 -16.41 27.96
CA LEU A 450 -15.33 -16.54 27.34
C LEU A 450 -14.34 -15.47 27.83
N ILE A 451 -14.77 -14.22 27.91
CA ILE A 451 -13.92 -13.12 28.37
C ILE A 451 -13.62 -13.26 29.87
N LYS A 452 -14.65 -13.53 30.68
CA LYS A 452 -14.51 -13.70 32.13
C LYS A 452 -13.52 -14.81 32.49
N MET A 453 -13.61 -15.97 31.83
CA MET A 453 -12.68 -17.08 32.06
C MET A 453 -11.22 -16.77 31.70
N ASN A 454 -10.99 -15.80 30.81
CA ASN A 454 -9.68 -15.50 30.22
C ASN A 454 -9.21 -14.06 30.49
N ILE A 455 -9.82 -13.35 31.46
CA ILE A 455 -9.69 -11.90 31.59
C ILE A 455 -8.24 -11.42 31.81
N GLU A 456 -7.46 -12.14 32.63
CA GLU A 456 -6.05 -11.79 32.87
C GLU A 456 -5.22 -11.92 31.58
N GLY A 457 -5.42 -12.99 30.83
CA GLY A 457 -4.79 -13.19 29.53
C GLY A 457 -5.21 -12.12 28.51
N VAL A 458 -6.49 -11.74 28.49
CA VAL A 458 -7.05 -10.68 27.65
C VAL A 458 -6.42 -9.33 27.97
N LEU A 459 -6.26 -8.98 29.25
CA LEU A 459 -5.61 -7.73 29.68
C LEU A 459 -4.12 -7.72 29.29
N CYS A 460 -3.39 -8.82 29.48
CA CYS A 460 -2.01 -8.97 29.00
C CYS A 460 -1.90 -8.82 27.48
N ALA A 461 -2.86 -9.35 26.71
CA ALA A 461 -2.86 -9.23 25.27
C ALA A 461 -3.14 -7.81 24.77
N ILE A 462 -4.01 -7.06 25.44
CA ILE A 462 -4.25 -5.63 25.14
C ILE A 462 -3.01 -4.81 25.47
N ALA A 463 -2.40 -5.04 26.64
CA ALA A 463 -1.15 -4.38 27.04
C ALA A 463 -0.03 -4.63 26.02
N LEU A 464 0.16 -5.87 25.58
CA LEU A 464 1.16 -6.22 24.56
C LEU A 464 0.94 -5.51 23.22
N ARG A 465 -0.32 -5.29 22.82
CA ARG A 465 -0.63 -4.49 21.61
C ARG A 465 -0.26 -3.02 21.79
N ILE A 466 -0.56 -2.45 22.95
CA ILE A 466 -0.20 -1.06 23.29
C ILE A 466 1.33 -0.91 23.30
N GLU A 467 2.07 -1.86 23.88
CA GLU A 467 3.54 -1.87 23.91
C GLU A 467 4.18 -1.90 22.53
N LYS A 468 3.63 -2.72 21.63
CA LYS A 468 4.16 -2.90 20.27
C LYS A 468 3.70 -1.83 19.30
N GLU A 469 2.79 -0.95 19.72
CA GLU A 469 2.11 0.02 18.86
C GLU A 469 1.46 -0.65 17.63
N ASP A 470 0.80 -1.80 17.86
CA ASP A 470 0.19 -2.61 16.81
C ASP A 470 -0.96 -1.87 16.12
N ASP A 471 -0.85 -1.68 14.80
CA ASP A 471 -1.80 -0.94 13.97
C ASP A 471 -2.88 -1.83 13.36
N TYR A 472 -2.80 -3.16 13.50
CA TYR A 472 -3.77 -4.10 12.93
C TYR A 472 -5.22 -3.74 13.26
N THR A 473 -5.47 -3.23 14.47
CA THR A 473 -6.82 -2.87 14.92
C THR A 473 -7.43 -1.68 14.17
N THR A 474 -6.63 -0.84 13.53
CA THR A 474 -7.11 0.30 12.72
C THR A 474 -7.96 -0.14 11.53
N LYS A 475 -7.79 -1.38 11.04
CA LYS A 475 -8.60 -1.93 9.95
C LYS A 475 -10.09 -2.05 10.29
N PHE A 476 -10.44 -2.06 11.58
CA PHE A 476 -11.83 -2.13 12.03
C PHE A 476 -12.50 -0.76 12.10
N GLU A 477 -11.78 0.33 11.81
CA GLU A 477 -12.35 1.67 11.69
C GLU A 477 -13.45 1.67 10.62
N TYR A 478 -14.69 1.98 11.02
CA TYR A 478 -15.80 1.97 10.07
C TYR A 478 -15.84 3.28 9.29
N PHE A 479 -15.64 3.22 7.98
CA PHE A 479 -15.78 4.38 7.11
C PHE A 479 -16.84 4.12 6.03
N PRO A 480 -18.04 4.70 6.15
CA PRO A 480 -19.09 4.46 5.16
C PRO A 480 -18.72 5.12 3.81
N PRO A 481 -19.11 4.52 2.66
CA PRO A 481 -18.65 4.96 1.32
C PRO A 481 -18.99 6.41 0.95
N TYR A 482 -19.99 7.00 1.60
CA TYR A 482 -20.53 8.33 1.30
C TYR A 482 -20.02 9.45 2.23
N MET A 483 -19.21 9.13 3.24
CA MET A 483 -18.72 10.11 4.22
C MET A 483 -17.34 10.63 3.81
N MET A 484 -17.09 11.94 3.96
CA MET A 484 -15.78 12.54 3.60
C MET A 484 -14.82 12.63 4.79
N ALA A 485 -15.34 12.77 6.01
CA ALA A 485 -14.56 12.84 7.24
C ALA A 485 -15.41 12.37 8.44
N LYS A 486 -14.77 11.76 9.44
CA LYS A 486 -15.35 11.37 10.74
C LYS A 486 -14.31 11.46 11.84
N SER A 487 -14.73 11.44 13.11
CA SER A 487 -13.79 11.27 14.23
C SER A 487 -13.15 9.88 14.18
N VAL A 488 -11.82 9.80 14.30
CA VAL A 488 -11.08 8.53 14.37
C VAL A 488 -11.29 7.91 15.75
N ILE A 489 -11.70 6.64 15.80
CA ILE A 489 -11.96 5.93 17.05
C ILE A 489 -10.76 5.08 17.47
N TRP A 490 -10.12 4.38 16.54
CA TRP A 490 -9.03 3.44 16.84
C TRP A 490 -7.70 4.18 17.06
N THR A 491 -7.58 4.86 18.20
CA THR A 491 -6.36 5.57 18.62
C THR A 491 -5.62 4.83 19.75
N LYS A 492 -4.39 5.27 20.06
CA LYS A 492 -3.63 4.73 21.21
C LYS A 492 -4.38 4.99 22.52
N GLU A 493 -4.96 6.18 22.67
CA GLU A 493 -5.77 6.56 23.82
C GLU A 493 -7.00 5.67 23.97
N PHE A 494 -7.67 5.34 22.85
CA PHE A 494 -8.79 4.39 22.86
C PHE A 494 -8.38 3.02 23.39
N ASN A 495 -7.25 2.48 22.93
CA ASN A 495 -6.72 1.20 23.40
C ASN A 495 -6.39 1.21 24.90
N ILE A 496 -5.71 2.26 25.38
CA ILE A 496 -5.33 2.42 26.79
C ILE A 496 -6.57 2.53 27.68
N ARG A 497 -7.56 3.34 27.27
CA ARG A 497 -8.82 3.51 28.01
C ARG A 497 -9.66 2.24 28.03
N PHE A 498 -9.74 1.53 26.91
CA PHE A 498 -10.48 0.26 26.85
C PHE A 498 -9.88 -0.78 27.80
N MET A 499 -8.55 -0.89 27.85
CA MET A 499 -7.86 -1.74 28.82
C MET A 499 -8.20 -1.36 30.27
N PHE A 500 -8.13 -0.05 30.58
CA PHE A 500 -8.44 0.45 31.91
C PHE A 500 -9.89 0.15 32.30
N PHE A 501 -10.85 0.33 31.39
CA PHE A 501 -12.26 0.04 31.66
C PHE A 501 -12.49 -1.45 31.94
N LEU A 502 -11.88 -2.35 31.17
CA LEU A 502 -11.97 -3.79 31.43
C LEU A 502 -11.34 -4.16 32.78
N PHE A 503 -10.18 -3.58 33.11
CA PHE A 503 -9.57 -3.77 34.42
C PHE A 503 -10.50 -3.32 35.55
N MET A 504 -11.15 -2.16 35.42
CA MET A 504 -12.07 -1.65 36.44
C MET A 504 -13.31 -2.54 36.62
N ILE A 505 -13.84 -3.11 35.53
CA ILE A 505 -15.00 -4.02 35.59
C ILE A 505 -14.65 -5.34 36.29
N TYR A 506 -13.44 -5.87 36.04
CA TYR A 506 -13.01 -7.17 36.55
C TYR A 506 -11.99 -7.08 37.69
N ASN A 507 -11.88 -5.92 38.35
CA ASN A 507 -10.88 -5.67 39.38
C ASN A 507 -10.95 -6.69 40.54
N ASP A 508 -12.16 -7.06 40.95
CA ASP A 508 -12.37 -8.06 42.01
C ASP A 508 -11.95 -9.49 41.59
N GLU A 509 -11.92 -9.79 40.29
CA GLU A 509 -11.52 -11.10 39.76
C GLU A 509 -10.00 -11.21 39.56
N VAL A 510 -9.35 -10.10 39.16
CA VAL A 510 -7.91 -10.13 38.85
C VAL A 510 -7.04 -9.80 40.07
N GLY A 511 -7.57 -9.06 41.05
CA GLY A 511 -6.84 -8.65 42.25
C GLY A 511 -5.92 -7.45 42.02
N TYR A 512 -5.81 -6.61 43.06
CA TYR A 512 -5.19 -5.29 43.00
C TYR A 512 -3.65 -5.31 43.25
N TYR A 513 -2.93 -4.29 42.74
CA TYR A 513 -1.76 -3.59 43.35
C TYR A 513 -0.84 -2.90 42.32
N SER A 514 -0.90 -3.23 41.02
CA SER A 514 -0.24 -2.41 39.99
C SER A 514 -0.70 -2.79 38.58
N LEU A 515 -1.69 -2.07 38.04
CA LEU A 515 -2.22 -2.25 36.68
C LEU A 515 -1.08 -2.37 35.65
N TYR A 516 -0.17 -1.40 35.65
CA TYR A 516 0.88 -1.34 34.64
C TYR A 516 2.01 -2.35 34.90
N LYS A 517 2.38 -2.66 36.15
CA LYS A 517 3.44 -3.68 36.40
C LYS A 517 2.96 -5.11 36.17
N ARG A 518 1.66 -5.38 36.34
CA ARG A 518 1.11 -6.73 36.20
C ARG A 518 0.92 -7.14 34.74
N PHE A 519 0.35 -6.24 33.93
CA PHE A 519 -0.03 -6.59 32.55
C PHE A 519 0.97 -6.11 31.51
N PHE A 520 1.71 -5.02 31.77
CA PHE A 520 2.75 -4.56 30.86
C PHE A 520 4.11 -5.12 31.27
N LYS A 521 5.00 -5.29 30.30
CA LYS A 521 6.45 -5.47 30.49
C LYS A 521 7.09 -4.14 30.85
N TRP A 522 6.60 -3.53 31.94
CA TRP A 522 6.89 -2.17 32.35
C TRP A 522 8.39 -1.87 32.37
N ASP A 523 9.22 -2.77 32.89
CA ASP A 523 10.67 -2.56 33.00
C ASP A 523 11.40 -2.48 31.65
N LYS A 524 10.82 -3.06 30.58
CA LYS A 524 11.42 -3.06 29.23
C LYS A 524 10.95 -1.90 28.36
N MET A 525 9.91 -1.17 28.77
CA MET A 525 9.37 -0.06 28.00
C MET A 525 10.24 1.20 28.14
N ASN A 526 10.24 2.05 27.11
CA ASN A 526 10.86 3.37 27.19
C ASN A 526 10.05 4.31 28.12
N ASN A 527 10.71 5.31 28.71
CA ASN A 527 10.03 6.20 29.67
C ASN A 527 8.96 7.08 29.01
N THR A 528 9.11 7.41 27.72
CA THR A 528 8.12 8.24 27.00
C THR A 528 6.77 7.52 26.85
N ALA A 529 6.76 6.25 26.45
CA ALA A 529 5.54 5.46 26.34
C ALA A 529 4.90 5.20 27.72
N LYS A 530 5.72 4.98 28.76
CA LYS A 530 5.22 4.89 30.14
C LYS A 530 4.48 6.16 30.56
N LEU A 531 5.06 7.33 30.30
CA LEU A 531 4.43 8.61 30.62
C LEU A 531 3.13 8.81 29.84
N GLN A 532 3.07 8.42 28.56
CA GLN A 532 1.83 8.50 27.78
C GLN A 532 0.71 7.63 28.39
N ILE A 533 1.01 6.39 28.76
CA ILE A 533 0.05 5.48 29.41
C ILE A 533 -0.43 6.05 30.74
N LEU A 534 0.49 6.51 31.59
CA LEU A 534 0.16 7.08 32.89
C LEU A 534 -0.65 8.38 32.76
N ASN A 535 -0.32 9.25 31.80
CA ASN A 535 -1.09 10.46 31.52
C ASN A 535 -2.54 10.13 31.13
N GLU A 536 -2.73 9.13 30.25
CA GLU A 536 -4.07 8.69 29.88
C GLU A 536 -4.82 8.12 31.09
N PHE A 537 -4.19 7.29 31.92
CA PHE A 537 -4.83 6.80 33.15
C PHE A 537 -5.19 7.93 34.11
N MET A 538 -4.27 8.85 34.38
CA MET A 538 -4.50 10.01 35.26
C MET A 538 -5.66 10.87 34.75
N SER A 539 -5.78 11.05 33.42
CA SER A 539 -6.83 11.86 32.81
C SER A 539 -8.26 11.37 33.11
N LEU A 540 -8.43 10.11 33.51
CA LEU A 540 -9.72 9.50 33.83
C LEU A 540 -10.25 9.88 35.22
N PHE A 541 -9.37 10.34 36.11
CA PHE A 541 -9.71 10.72 37.48
C PHE A 541 -10.03 12.20 37.58
N ASP A 542 -10.93 12.53 38.52
CA ASP A 542 -11.10 13.88 39.01
C ASP A 542 -10.03 14.15 40.06
N TYR A 543 -9.11 15.07 39.76
CA TYR A 543 -8.02 15.45 40.67
C TYR A 543 -8.53 16.06 41.97
N ASN A 544 -9.80 16.48 42.01
CA ASN A 544 -10.39 17.01 43.23
C ASN A 544 -10.91 15.96 44.19
N THR A 545 -11.36 14.81 43.68
CA THR A 545 -11.96 13.77 44.53
C THR A 545 -11.10 12.52 44.61
N GLU A 546 -10.10 12.40 43.73
CA GLU A 546 -9.22 11.23 43.55
C GLU A 546 -10.01 9.98 43.09
N VAL A 547 -11.24 10.19 42.63
CA VAL A 547 -12.18 9.18 42.13
C VAL A 547 -12.36 9.40 40.62
N LEU A 548 -12.82 8.37 39.90
CA LEU A 548 -13.11 8.50 38.47
C LEU A 548 -14.16 9.58 38.20
N LYS A 549 -13.97 10.33 37.10
CA LYS A 549 -14.95 11.33 36.65
C LYS A 549 -16.31 10.68 36.39
N ILE A 550 -17.39 11.39 36.68
CA ILE A 550 -18.77 10.88 36.54
C ILE A 550 -19.05 10.38 35.11
N ASN A 551 -18.58 11.10 34.09
CA ASN A 551 -18.72 10.68 32.69
C ASN A 551 -17.93 9.41 32.34
N ILE A 552 -16.83 9.12 33.05
CA ILE A 552 -16.07 7.88 32.90
C ILE A 552 -16.78 6.73 33.61
N ILE A 553 -17.34 6.98 34.79
CA ILE A 553 -18.17 6.00 35.52
C ILE A 553 -19.36 5.56 34.65
N ASP A 554 -20.05 6.49 33.98
CA ASP A 554 -21.14 6.16 33.04
C ASP A 554 -20.64 5.28 31.88
N LYS A 555 -19.48 5.61 31.28
CA LYS A 555 -18.89 4.79 30.21
C LYS A 555 -18.51 3.38 30.67
N ILE A 556 -17.92 3.25 31.85
CA ILE A 556 -17.59 1.95 32.44
C ILE A 556 -18.87 1.17 32.74
N GLY A 557 -19.89 1.83 33.30
CA GLY A 557 -21.21 1.25 33.55
C GLY A 557 -21.84 0.69 32.28
N ARG A 558 -21.82 1.43 31.17
CA ARG A 558 -22.33 0.96 29.87
C ARG A 558 -21.55 -0.25 29.33
N LEU A 559 -20.23 -0.30 29.49
CA LEU A 559 -19.43 -1.47 29.13
C LEU A 559 -19.71 -2.65 30.07
N ALA A 560 -19.92 -2.39 31.37
CA ALA A 560 -20.31 -3.41 32.34
C ALA A 560 -21.68 -4.00 32.00
N ASP A 561 -22.66 -3.17 31.62
CA ASP A 561 -23.98 -3.60 31.13
C ASP A 561 -23.88 -4.43 29.85
N LEU A 562 -23.01 -4.03 28.91
CA LEU A 562 -22.72 -4.79 27.69
C LEU A 562 -22.17 -6.19 28.04
N MET A 563 -21.37 -6.28 29.09
CA MET A 563 -20.83 -7.53 29.64
C MET A 563 -21.74 -8.19 30.69
N GLU A 564 -22.92 -7.63 30.96
CA GLU A 564 -23.86 -8.04 32.03
C GLU A 564 -23.21 -8.22 33.41
N CYS A 565 -22.15 -7.48 33.71
CA CYS A 565 -21.42 -7.51 34.98
C CYS A 565 -21.86 -6.36 35.88
N SER A 566 -21.96 -6.61 37.18
CA SER A 566 -22.18 -5.55 38.16
C SER A 566 -20.88 -4.77 38.36
N PHE A 567 -20.88 -3.49 37.98
CA PHE A 567 -19.76 -2.59 38.27
C PHE A 567 -20.01 -1.86 39.59
N SER A 568 -19.17 -2.12 40.59
CA SER A 568 -19.18 -1.39 41.86
C SER A 568 -17.77 -1.34 42.46
N VAL A 569 -16.93 -0.40 42.00
CA VAL A 569 -15.62 -0.17 42.63
C VAL A 569 -15.78 0.90 43.71
N ASN A 570 -15.57 0.48 44.97
CA ASN A 570 -15.60 1.37 46.13
C ASN A 570 -14.59 2.53 45.96
N GLU A 571 -14.97 3.73 46.41
CA GLU A 571 -14.15 4.95 46.37
C GLU A 571 -12.75 4.72 46.96
N ASN A 572 -12.63 3.98 48.06
CA ASN A 572 -11.33 3.69 48.68
C ASN A 572 -10.36 2.98 47.72
N LYS A 573 -10.84 1.99 46.96
CA LYS A 573 -10.02 1.27 45.97
C LYS A 573 -9.65 2.18 44.79
N GLN A 574 -10.53 3.11 44.42
CA GLN A 574 -10.23 4.09 43.37
C GLN A 574 -9.12 5.05 43.80
N LYS A 575 -9.18 5.53 45.05
CA LYS A 575 -8.14 6.38 45.65
C LYS A 575 -6.80 5.67 45.75
N GLU A 576 -6.78 4.41 46.18
CA GLU A 576 -5.57 3.59 46.19
C GLU A 576 -4.96 3.44 44.79
N LEU A 577 -5.79 3.25 43.75
CA LEU A 577 -5.36 3.19 42.35
C LEU A 577 -4.81 4.52 41.84
N PHE A 578 -5.50 5.60 42.16
CA PHE A 578 -5.06 6.94 41.83
C PHE A 578 -3.68 7.24 42.42
N GLU A 579 -3.49 6.99 43.73
CA GLU A 579 -2.22 7.25 44.42
C GLU A 579 -1.08 6.42 43.83
N HIS A 580 -1.31 5.14 43.55
CA HIS A 580 -0.30 4.25 42.96
C HIS A 580 0.14 4.72 41.56
N ILE A 581 -0.81 5.10 40.70
CA ILE A 581 -0.51 5.65 39.36
C ILE A 581 0.22 6.99 39.49
N ARG A 582 -0.23 7.87 40.39
CA ARG A 582 0.35 9.20 40.63
C ARG A 582 1.80 9.09 41.07
N GLU A 583 2.12 8.23 42.02
CA GLU A 583 3.49 8.07 42.55
C GLU A 583 4.47 7.65 41.45
N GLU A 584 4.11 6.66 40.63
CA GLU A 584 4.94 6.23 39.51
C GLU A 584 5.04 7.31 38.43
N HIS A 585 3.95 8.03 38.15
CA HIS A 585 3.97 9.15 37.20
C HIS A 585 4.92 10.26 37.64
N VAL A 586 4.84 10.66 38.91
CA VAL A 586 5.72 11.63 39.55
C VAL A 586 7.17 11.15 39.50
N LYS A 587 7.44 9.88 39.79
CA LYS A 587 8.78 9.30 39.74
C LYS A 587 9.38 9.40 38.33
N LEU A 588 8.69 8.86 37.33
CA LEU A 588 9.17 8.86 35.94
C LEU A 588 9.29 10.27 35.36
N PHE A 589 8.35 11.16 35.68
CA PHE A 589 8.41 12.56 35.27
C PHE A 589 9.64 13.26 35.86
N THR A 590 9.93 13.03 37.14
CA THR A 590 11.10 13.61 37.83
C THR A 590 12.41 13.10 37.24
N GLU A 591 12.49 11.80 36.93
CA GLU A 591 13.67 11.16 36.32
C GLU A 591 13.95 11.70 34.92
N ASN A 592 12.92 11.82 34.07
CA ASN A 592 13.07 12.36 32.71
C ASN A 592 13.43 13.85 32.70
N SER A 593 12.95 14.62 33.69
CA SER A 593 13.24 16.06 33.79
C SER A 593 14.56 16.40 34.48
N SER A 594 15.40 15.40 34.82
CA SER A 594 16.67 15.61 35.52
C SER A 594 17.75 16.31 34.69
N ASN A 595 17.71 16.16 33.36
CA ASN A 595 18.83 16.50 32.46
C ASN A 595 18.57 17.74 31.57
N VAL A 596 17.69 18.65 32.00
CA VAL A 596 17.41 19.86 31.21
C VAL A 596 18.54 20.87 31.44
N GLU A 597 19.59 20.77 30.62
CA GLU A 597 20.66 21.78 30.54
C GLU A 597 20.24 22.92 29.60
N MET A 598 20.55 24.16 29.97
CA MET A 598 20.31 25.29 29.09
C MET A 598 21.33 25.27 27.96
N SER A 599 20.85 25.42 26.72
CA SER A 599 21.74 25.69 25.59
C SER A 599 22.39 27.06 25.75
N GLU A 600 23.70 27.14 25.45
CA GLU A 600 24.37 28.44 25.33
C GLU A 600 23.78 29.21 24.15
N LEU A 601 23.40 30.46 24.40
CA LEU A 601 22.76 31.31 23.40
C LEU A 601 23.77 32.30 22.85
N ASN A 602 23.85 32.34 21.53
CA ASN A 602 24.74 33.24 20.82
C ASN A 602 23.92 34.35 20.17
N LEU A 603 24.17 35.60 20.58
CA LEU A 603 23.46 36.76 20.05
C LEU A 603 23.70 36.98 18.56
N GLU A 604 24.85 36.58 18.03
CA GLU A 604 25.14 36.66 16.60
C GLU A 604 24.30 35.67 15.81
N ASP A 605 24.23 34.42 16.27
CA ASP A 605 23.39 33.38 15.66
C ASP A 605 21.90 33.72 15.75
N ILE A 606 21.44 34.26 16.89
CA ILE A 606 20.06 34.72 17.05
C ILE A 606 19.76 35.85 16.05
N ARG A 607 20.68 36.80 15.85
CA ARG A 607 20.51 37.89 14.90
C ARG A 607 20.44 37.37 13.46
N TYR A 608 21.32 36.44 13.11
CA TYR A 608 21.30 35.78 11.80
C TYR A 608 19.96 35.07 11.56
N GLN A 609 19.49 34.26 12.52
CA GLN A 609 18.23 33.55 12.42
C GLN A 609 17.02 34.48 12.39
N LEU A 610 17.05 35.60 13.12
CA LEU A 610 16.02 36.64 13.04
C LEU A 610 15.94 37.25 11.64
N ASN A 611 17.09 37.56 11.03
CA ASN A 611 17.14 38.10 9.66
C ASN A 611 16.53 37.12 8.66
N GLU A 612 16.89 35.84 8.75
CA GLU A 612 16.33 34.79 7.90
C GLU A 612 14.80 34.64 8.12
N LEU A 613 14.32 34.67 9.36
CA LEU A 613 12.89 34.62 9.67
C LEU A 613 12.12 35.81 9.07
N MET A 614 12.66 37.03 9.21
CA MET A 614 12.04 38.24 8.66
C MET A 614 11.99 38.22 7.12
N LYS A 615 13.02 37.68 6.46
CA LYS A 615 13.06 37.49 4.99
C LYS A 615 12.08 36.41 4.54
N LEU A 616 12.09 35.24 5.16
CA LEU A 616 11.21 34.11 4.82
C LEU A 616 9.73 34.47 4.95
N GLU A 617 9.37 35.24 5.97
CA GLU A 617 7.98 35.69 6.19
C GLU A 617 7.64 36.98 5.43
N ASN A 618 8.53 37.50 4.57
CA ASN A 618 8.36 38.72 3.79
C ASN A 618 7.87 39.92 4.65
N VAL A 619 8.48 40.13 5.82
CA VAL A 619 8.07 41.20 6.73
C VAL A 619 8.37 42.56 6.10
N PHE A 620 7.31 43.28 5.73
CA PHE A 620 7.41 44.55 5.05
C PHE A 620 8.15 45.61 5.89
N GLY A 621 9.14 46.26 5.29
CA GLY A 621 9.95 47.31 5.93
C GLY A 621 11.14 46.82 6.75
N TRP A 622 11.33 45.51 6.92
CA TRP A 622 12.56 45.00 7.53
C TRP A 622 13.78 45.28 6.65
N SER A 623 14.82 45.90 7.22
CA SER A 623 16.07 46.17 6.53
C SER A 623 17.25 45.87 7.44
N GLU A 624 17.99 44.79 7.11
CA GLU A 624 19.12 44.27 7.89
C GLU A 624 20.23 45.32 8.11
N ASP A 625 20.49 46.13 7.07
CA ASP A 625 21.54 47.15 7.05
C ASP A 625 21.07 48.52 7.56
N TYR A 626 19.78 48.68 7.89
CA TYR A 626 19.26 49.97 8.32
C TYR A 626 19.77 50.32 9.72
N TYR A 627 20.40 51.48 9.84
CA TYR A 627 20.92 52.02 11.10
C TYR A 627 20.50 53.48 11.28
N ASN A 628 20.09 53.82 12.51
CA ASN A 628 19.78 55.19 12.90
C ASN A 628 20.29 55.43 14.33
N GLU A 629 20.85 56.61 14.59
CA GLU A 629 21.24 57.01 15.94
C GLU A 629 20.01 57.22 16.84
N PHE A 630 18.89 57.64 16.27
CA PHE A 630 17.62 57.69 16.97
C PHE A 630 17.00 56.30 17.07
N TYR A 631 16.69 55.88 18.29
CA TYR A 631 16.04 54.61 18.57
C TYR A 631 15.03 54.72 19.71
N VAL A 632 14.03 53.84 19.68
CA VAL A 632 13.12 53.62 20.79
C VAL A 632 13.53 52.35 21.53
N LYS A 633 13.76 52.46 22.84
CA LYS A 633 14.08 51.29 23.66
C LYS A 633 12.80 50.52 23.94
N TYR A 634 12.79 49.23 23.60
CA TYR A 634 11.71 48.32 23.91
C TYR A 634 12.18 47.23 24.89
N SER A 635 11.34 46.94 25.88
CA SER A 635 11.56 45.84 26.83
C SER A 635 10.30 45.01 26.85
N THR A 636 10.42 43.70 26.66
CA THR A 636 9.31 42.79 26.92
C THR A 636 9.02 42.76 28.44
N PRO A 637 7.76 42.48 28.84
CA PRO A 637 7.50 42.05 30.21
C PRO A 637 8.22 40.73 30.49
N TYR A 638 8.40 40.39 31.77
CA TYR A 638 8.91 39.08 32.15
C TYR A 638 7.89 38.00 31.77
N CYS A 639 8.32 37.03 30.97
CA CYS A 639 7.55 35.83 30.66
C CYS A 639 8.24 34.60 31.24
N ILE A 640 7.44 33.65 31.72
CA ILE A 640 7.91 32.37 32.23
C ILE A 640 7.88 31.37 31.07
N CYS A 641 9.01 30.72 30.82
CA CYS A 641 9.20 29.79 29.71
C CYS A 641 9.95 28.53 30.18
N ARG A 642 9.78 27.42 29.45
CA ARG A 642 10.51 26.18 29.73
C ARG A 642 11.93 26.23 29.19
N LYS A 643 12.91 25.81 30.00
CA LYS A 643 14.33 25.77 29.64
C LYS A 643 14.64 24.87 28.44
N GLU A 644 13.92 23.75 28.29
CA GLU A 644 14.14 22.77 27.21
C GLU A 644 13.84 23.30 25.80
N HIS A 645 12.95 24.29 25.68
CA HIS A 645 12.57 24.88 24.39
C HIS A 645 13.49 26.04 23.99
N MET A 646 14.51 26.34 24.81
CA MET A 646 15.34 27.52 24.65
C MET A 646 16.56 27.20 23.80
N ASN A 647 16.56 27.72 22.58
CA ASN A 647 17.68 27.68 21.66
C ASN A 647 17.69 28.97 20.82
N ASN A 648 18.73 29.16 20.02
CA ASN A 648 18.88 30.37 19.19
C ASN A 648 17.65 30.61 18.29
N LYS A 649 16.96 29.54 17.85
CA LYS A 649 15.81 29.61 16.94
C LYS A 649 14.53 30.06 17.63
N SER A 650 14.23 29.51 18.81
CA SER A 650 13.09 29.98 19.61
C SER A 650 13.32 31.41 20.11
N ALA A 651 14.54 31.74 20.53
CA ALA A 651 14.90 33.10 20.92
C ALA A 651 14.73 34.11 19.77
N ALA A 652 15.20 33.78 18.56
CA ALA A 652 14.98 34.62 17.38
C ALA A 652 13.49 34.83 17.07
N ARG A 653 12.67 33.77 17.19
CA ARG A 653 11.21 33.86 17.00
C ARG A 653 10.54 34.76 18.05
N ASN A 654 10.92 34.64 19.31
CA ASN A 654 10.40 35.50 20.39
C ASN A 654 10.77 36.97 20.16
N ILE A 655 12.01 37.25 19.74
CA ILE A 655 12.46 38.61 19.40
C ILE A 655 11.69 39.16 18.20
N GLN A 656 11.41 38.34 17.19
CA GLN A 656 10.61 38.73 16.03
C GLN A 656 9.22 39.19 16.42
N ILE A 657 8.52 38.40 17.25
CA ILE A 657 7.19 38.74 17.77
C ILE A 657 7.25 40.05 18.57
N ALA A 658 8.25 40.19 19.45
CA ALA A 658 8.45 41.40 20.23
C ALA A 658 8.75 42.63 19.35
N CYS A 659 9.54 42.48 18.29
CA CYS A 659 9.85 43.51 17.31
C CYS A 659 8.59 44.00 16.58
N LEU A 660 7.79 43.07 16.07
CA LEU A 660 6.52 43.39 15.38
C LEU A 660 5.53 44.07 16.32
N SER A 661 5.43 43.61 17.57
CA SER A 661 4.63 44.28 18.60
C SER A 661 5.14 45.70 18.87
N ALA A 662 6.45 45.90 18.97
CA ALA A 662 7.04 47.22 19.21
C ALA A 662 6.75 48.20 18.07
N ILE A 663 6.75 47.73 16.82
CA ILE A 663 6.46 48.55 15.64
C ILE A 663 4.99 48.92 15.57
N ASN A 664 4.09 47.95 15.81
CA ASN A 664 2.66 48.24 15.87
C ASN A 664 2.35 49.30 16.94
N ASN A 665 2.96 49.16 18.12
CA ASN A 665 2.85 50.15 19.19
C ASN A 665 3.41 51.50 18.74
N PHE A 666 4.61 51.53 18.13
CA PHE A 666 5.21 52.77 17.64
C PHE A 666 4.35 53.48 16.59
N ILE A 667 3.76 52.75 15.65
CA ILE A 667 2.82 53.30 14.66
C ILE A 667 1.64 53.94 15.39
N SER A 668 1.00 53.22 16.30
CA SER A 668 -0.18 53.74 17.01
C SER A 668 0.11 54.96 17.88
N SER A 669 1.29 55.05 18.50
CA SER A 669 1.60 56.12 19.46
C SER A 669 2.28 57.34 18.85
N SER A 670 3.00 57.16 17.75
CA SER A 670 4.00 58.14 17.28
C SER A 670 3.78 58.63 15.85
N THR A 671 2.78 58.10 15.13
CA THR A 671 2.43 58.52 13.76
C THR A 671 1.14 59.33 13.73
N ASN A 672 0.82 59.94 12.59
CA ASN A 672 -0.45 60.67 12.46
C ASN A 672 -1.64 59.71 12.53
N GLU A 673 -2.71 60.16 13.20
CA GLU A 673 -3.96 59.43 13.35
C GLU A 673 -5.02 60.06 12.43
N LEU A 674 -5.65 59.25 11.58
CA LEU A 674 -6.83 59.62 10.81
C LEU A 674 -8.04 58.90 11.38
N GLU A 675 -8.89 59.65 12.07
CA GLU A 675 -10.12 59.13 12.64
C GLU A 675 -11.27 59.15 11.62
N LEU A 676 -11.78 57.97 11.26
CA LEU A 676 -12.83 57.77 10.25
C LEU A 676 -14.09 57.12 10.83
N SER A 677 -15.21 57.34 10.13
CA SER A 677 -16.53 56.74 10.36
C SER A 677 -17.11 56.24 9.04
N PHE A 678 -18.15 55.39 9.09
CA PHE A 678 -18.78 54.80 7.89
C PHE A 678 -20.04 55.57 7.44
N ASP A 679 -20.04 56.90 7.63
CA ASP A 679 -21.12 57.84 7.27
C ASP A 679 -20.62 58.92 6.29
N GLU A 680 -21.49 59.84 5.87
CA GLU A 680 -21.11 60.94 4.98
C GLU A 680 -19.96 61.80 5.52
N GLN A 681 -19.88 61.96 6.85
CA GLN A 681 -18.81 62.73 7.48
C GLN A 681 -17.46 62.02 7.32
N GLY A 682 -17.44 60.70 7.48
CA GLY A 682 -16.27 59.86 7.25
C GLY A 682 -15.80 59.88 5.78
N ILE A 683 -16.73 59.85 4.83
CA ILE A 683 -16.44 59.99 3.39
C ILE A 683 -15.79 61.35 3.10
N LYS A 684 -16.38 62.46 3.58
CA LYS A 684 -15.82 63.81 3.38
C LYS A 684 -14.44 63.96 4.02
N LYS A 685 -14.24 63.41 5.22
CA LYS A 685 -12.92 63.40 5.89
C LYS A 685 -11.88 62.62 5.10
N MET A 686 -12.24 61.44 4.59
CA MET A 686 -11.35 60.61 3.80
C MET A 686 -10.98 61.30 2.47
N LEU A 687 -11.95 61.90 1.78
CA LEU A 687 -11.71 62.63 0.54
C LEU A 687 -10.78 63.84 0.78
N ASN A 688 -11.00 64.61 1.84
CA ASN A 688 -10.14 65.72 2.21
C ASN A 688 -8.72 65.26 2.61
N PHE A 689 -8.61 64.11 3.27
CA PHE A 689 -7.30 63.51 3.57
C PHE A 689 -6.56 63.14 2.27
N LEU A 690 -7.21 62.43 1.35
CA LEU A 690 -6.60 62.05 0.07
C LEU A 690 -6.20 63.27 -0.78
N ASN A 691 -7.00 64.35 -0.75
CA ASN A 691 -6.71 65.59 -1.47
C ASN A 691 -5.43 66.29 -1.00
N ASN A 692 -5.10 66.16 0.29
CA ASN A 692 -3.99 66.86 0.91
C ASN A 692 -2.77 65.96 1.20
N SER A 693 -2.92 64.64 1.02
CA SER A 693 -1.86 63.67 1.28
C SER A 693 -1.01 63.39 0.04
N LYS A 694 0.25 62.98 0.26
CA LYS A 694 1.19 62.55 -0.80
C LYS A 694 1.65 61.10 -0.61
N TYR A 695 0.83 60.27 0.04
CA TYR A 695 1.17 58.86 0.27
C TYR A 695 1.12 58.08 -1.03
N ASP A 696 2.11 57.23 -1.25
CA ASP A 696 2.23 56.38 -2.44
C ASP A 696 1.69 54.96 -2.20
N SER A 697 1.53 54.54 -0.94
CA SER A 697 1.15 53.18 -0.57
C SER A 697 0.12 53.12 0.57
N LYS A 698 -0.64 52.02 0.61
CA LYS A 698 -1.61 51.68 1.66
C LYS A 698 -1.64 50.17 1.90
N ASN A 699 -2.14 49.74 3.06
CA ASN A 699 -2.40 48.31 3.35
C ASN A 699 -3.90 48.01 3.61
N TYR A 700 -4.75 49.01 3.38
CA TYR A 700 -6.18 48.93 3.65
C TYR A 700 -6.92 49.89 2.72
N THR A 701 -7.95 49.38 2.06
CA THR A 701 -8.81 50.18 1.17
C THR A 701 -10.14 50.47 1.87
N PHE A 702 -10.34 51.73 2.26
CA PHE A 702 -11.52 52.17 3.01
C PHE A 702 -12.84 51.86 2.29
N THR A 703 -12.88 51.99 0.96
CA THR A 703 -14.10 51.79 0.14
C THR A 703 -14.57 50.34 0.04
N ASP A 704 -13.73 49.37 0.42
CA ASP A 704 -14.03 47.94 0.29
C ASP A 704 -14.76 47.40 1.54
N ASP A 705 -14.88 48.19 2.60
CA ASP A 705 -15.53 47.80 3.85
C ASP A 705 -17.05 47.65 3.68
N TRP A 706 -17.61 46.58 4.25
CA TRP A 706 -19.04 46.26 4.16
C TRP A 706 -19.93 47.15 5.03
N ALA A 707 -19.34 47.99 5.89
CA ALA A 707 -20.09 48.89 6.78
C ALA A 707 -20.85 50.04 6.07
N PHE A 708 -20.59 50.31 4.78
CA PHE A 708 -21.28 51.35 4.01
C PHE A 708 -22.65 50.93 3.47
N SER A 709 -23.65 51.81 3.64
CA SER A 709 -24.96 51.65 3.00
C SER A 709 -24.89 51.80 1.48
N LYS A 710 -25.89 51.24 0.79
CA LYS A 710 -25.99 51.30 -0.68
C LYS A 710 -26.04 52.74 -1.21
N GLU A 711 -26.76 53.62 -0.52
CA GLU A 711 -26.91 55.04 -0.88
C GLU A 711 -25.56 55.78 -0.84
N LEU A 712 -24.72 55.51 0.16
CA LEU A 712 -23.40 56.14 0.29
C LEU A 712 -22.42 55.68 -0.80
N ARG A 713 -22.50 54.40 -1.21
CA ARG A 713 -21.65 53.84 -2.28
C ARG A 713 -21.95 54.46 -3.65
N GLU A 714 -23.15 54.97 -3.85
CA GLU A 714 -23.57 55.60 -5.11
C GLU A 714 -23.20 57.10 -5.19
N SER A 715 -22.80 57.71 -4.07
CA SER A 715 -22.44 59.13 -3.98
C SER A 715 -21.21 59.50 -4.82
N LEU A 716 -21.18 60.77 -5.28
CA LEU A 716 -20.07 61.29 -6.10
C LEU A 716 -18.75 61.30 -5.33
N ASP A 717 -18.78 61.76 -4.08
CA ASP A 717 -17.61 61.78 -3.19
C ASP A 717 -17.02 60.36 -2.99
N PHE A 718 -17.86 59.34 -2.86
CA PHE A 718 -17.41 57.94 -2.72
C PHE A 718 -16.72 57.43 -3.98
N LYS A 719 -17.26 57.73 -5.17
CA LYS A 719 -16.65 57.39 -6.46
C LYS A 719 -15.32 58.14 -6.67
N GLU A 720 -15.21 59.37 -6.20
CA GLU A 720 -13.96 60.14 -6.24
C GLU A 720 -12.89 59.53 -5.34
N ILE A 721 -13.25 59.04 -4.14
CA ILE A 721 -12.34 58.29 -3.27
C ILE A 721 -11.82 57.04 -3.97
N ILE A 722 -12.68 56.26 -4.64
CA ILE A 722 -12.27 55.06 -5.40
C ILE A 722 -11.23 55.44 -6.45
N ASN A 723 -11.49 56.50 -7.23
CA ASN A 723 -10.57 56.95 -8.27
C ASN A 723 -9.21 57.36 -7.67
N LYS A 724 -9.20 58.16 -6.60
CA LYS A 724 -7.95 58.60 -5.95
C LYS A 724 -7.19 57.44 -5.30
N ASN A 725 -7.91 56.50 -4.68
CA ASN A 725 -7.32 55.30 -4.09
C ASN A 725 -6.71 54.36 -5.14
N SER A 726 -7.07 54.48 -6.42
CA SER A 726 -6.48 53.67 -7.50
C SER A 726 -5.07 54.11 -7.88
N PHE A 727 -4.67 55.34 -7.54
CA PHE A 727 -3.32 55.88 -7.73
C PHE A 727 -2.37 55.62 -6.54
N ILE A 728 -2.85 54.92 -5.50
CA ILE A 728 -2.08 54.55 -4.31
C ILE A 728 -1.92 53.04 -4.32
N ASP A 729 -0.68 52.56 -4.29
CA ASP A 729 -0.38 51.13 -4.37
C ASP A 729 -0.89 50.39 -3.13
N ASP A 730 -1.60 49.29 -3.34
CA ASP A 730 -2.00 48.38 -2.26
C ASP A 730 -0.86 47.39 -1.98
N VAL A 731 -0.26 47.51 -0.79
CA VAL A 731 0.91 46.76 -0.36
C VAL A 731 0.54 45.91 0.85
N SER A 732 0.68 44.60 0.70
CA SER A 732 0.47 43.66 1.81
C SER A 732 1.56 43.86 2.88
N THR A 733 1.16 44.36 4.04
CA THR A 733 2.02 44.49 5.23
C THR A 733 1.65 43.47 6.29
N HIS A 734 1.63 42.19 5.90
CA HIS A 734 1.35 41.08 6.79
C HIS A 734 2.17 41.21 8.10
N LYS A 735 1.52 41.08 9.26
CA LYS A 735 2.03 41.33 10.64
C LYS A 735 1.98 42.78 11.16
N ILE A 736 1.62 43.77 10.35
CA ILE A 736 1.27 45.12 10.83
C ILE A 736 -0.25 45.16 11.02
N ASN A 737 -0.69 45.29 12.28
CA ASN A 737 -2.10 45.22 12.64
C ASN A 737 -2.84 46.54 12.34
N SER A 738 -2.10 47.64 12.26
CA SER A 738 -2.67 48.97 11.97
C SER A 738 -2.97 49.12 10.48
N ARG A 739 -4.17 49.65 10.17
CA ARG A 739 -4.53 50.10 8.83
C ARG A 739 -3.82 51.44 8.57
N ILE A 740 -2.98 51.52 7.54
CA ILE A 740 -2.06 52.65 7.32
C ILE A 740 -2.02 53.10 5.87
N TYR A 741 -1.80 54.40 5.70
CA TYR A 741 -1.29 55.04 4.49
C TYR A 741 0.15 55.50 4.77
N PHE A 742 1.07 55.24 3.84
CA PHE A 742 2.50 55.48 4.09
C PHE A 742 3.30 55.74 2.81
N ASN A 743 4.50 56.28 2.98
CA ASN A 743 5.50 56.43 1.93
C ASN A 743 6.41 55.20 1.89
N ARG A 744 6.36 54.43 0.80
CA ARG A 744 7.02 53.12 0.68
C ARG A 744 8.52 53.17 0.93
N ASP A 745 9.21 54.11 0.30
CA ASP A 745 10.66 54.23 0.39
C ASP A 745 11.17 54.61 1.78
N ASN A 746 10.31 55.29 2.55
CA ASN A 746 10.60 55.74 3.91
C ASN A 746 10.21 54.71 4.97
N PHE A 747 9.53 53.61 4.62
CA PHE A 747 9.06 52.60 5.56
C PHE A 747 10.11 51.51 5.79
N LYS A 748 11.15 51.81 6.58
CA LYS A 748 12.21 50.87 6.95
C LYS A 748 12.40 50.83 8.47
N PHE A 749 12.75 49.67 8.99
CA PHE A 749 13.08 49.49 10.39
C PHE A 749 14.08 48.33 10.60
N ASN A 750 14.77 48.40 11.73
CA ASN A 750 15.71 47.39 12.20
C ASN A 750 15.75 47.41 13.74
N ILE A 751 16.29 46.36 14.35
CA ILE A 751 16.52 46.33 15.79
C ILE A 751 17.98 46.03 16.13
N LYS A 752 18.44 46.61 17.24
CA LYS A 752 19.70 46.22 17.90
C LYS A 752 19.39 45.59 19.24
N ILE A 753 19.58 44.27 19.34
CA ILE A 753 19.43 43.52 20.59
C ILE A 753 20.44 44.07 21.59
N SER A 754 19.96 44.59 22.72
CA SER A 754 20.83 45.16 23.76
C SER A 754 21.28 44.08 24.72
N TYR A 755 20.34 43.26 25.18
CA TYR A 755 20.63 42.02 25.87
C TYR A 755 19.42 41.09 25.80
N TYR A 756 19.71 39.81 25.99
CA TYR A 756 18.74 38.78 26.27
C TYR A 756 19.12 38.17 27.62
N LYS A 757 18.23 38.24 28.62
CA LYS A 757 18.49 37.69 29.95
C LYS A 757 17.50 36.59 30.31
N TRP A 758 18.04 35.57 30.94
CA TRP A 758 17.31 34.49 31.61
C TRP A 758 17.62 34.59 33.08
N ILE A 759 16.60 34.45 33.90
CA ILE A 759 16.72 34.51 35.35
C ILE A 759 16.00 33.28 35.87
N ASP A 760 16.68 32.48 36.70
CA ASP A 760 16.01 31.39 37.40
C ASP A 760 14.87 31.95 38.25
N LEU A 761 13.79 31.18 38.34
CA LEU A 761 12.67 31.54 39.18
C LEU A 761 13.10 31.52 40.65
N THR A 762 12.75 32.58 41.38
CA THR A 762 12.84 32.56 42.84
C THR A 762 11.75 31.66 43.42
N ASP A 763 11.95 31.16 44.65
CA ASP A 763 10.96 30.30 45.32
C ASP A 763 9.57 30.97 45.40
N LYS A 764 9.54 32.29 45.61
CA LYS A 764 8.29 33.05 45.66
C LYS A 764 7.57 33.07 44.31
N GLU A 765 8.30 33.21 43.21
CA GLU A 765 7.76 33.20 41.85
C GLU A 765 7.35 31.78 41.43
N CYS A 766 8.07 30.75 41.86
CA CYS A 766 7.65 29.36 41.72
C CYS A 766 6.34 29.11 42.46
N VAL A 767 6.19 29.59 43.70
CA VAL A 767 4.93 29.49 44.45
C VAL A 767 3.80 30.18 43.70
N GLU A 768 3.97 31.43 43.28
CA GLU A 768 2.95 32.16 42.51
C GLU A 768 2.57 31.44 41.21
N TYR A 769 3.54 30.82 40.53
CA TYR A 769 3.29 30.04 39.32
C TYR A 769 2.44 28.79 39.60
N ILE A 770 2.78 28.01 40.63
CA ILE A 770 2.06 26.76 40.94
C ILE A 770 0.70 27.00 41.61
N GLU A 771 0.46 28.13 42.29
CA GLU A 771 -0.86 28.38 42.90
C GLU A 771 -1.99 28.38 41.85
N ASN A 772 -1.70 28.76 40.60
CA ASN A 772 -2.64 28.64 39.48
C ASN A 772 -2.87 27.19 39.02
N SER A 773 -2.01 26.24 39.41
CA SER A 773 -2.10 24.82 39.10
C SER A 773 -2.45 23.94 40.30
N LYS A 774 -2.87 24.57 41.41
CA LYS A 774 -3.29 23.87 42.63
C LYS A 774 -4.55 23.03 42.38
N THR A 775 -4.51 21.81 42.87
CA THR A 775 -5.63 20.86 42.90
C THR A 775 -6.05 20.58 44.34
N TYR A 776 -7.10 19.79 44.55
CA TYR A 776 -7.52 19.38 45.90
C TYR A 776 -6.43 18.59 46.64
N ASN A 777 -6.53 18.52 47.98
CA ASN A 777 -5.56 17.86 48.87
C ASN A 777 -4.11 18.40 48.83
N GLY A 778 -3.90 19.63 48.36
CA GLY A 778 -2.58 20.28 48.43
C GLY A 778 -1.58 19.75 47.41
N LEU A 779 -2.07 19.07 46.37
CA LEU A 779 -1.30 18.65 45.20
C LEU A 779 -1.32 19.74 44.13
N TYR A 780 -0.25 19.80 43.36
CA TYR A 780 -0.02 20.79 42.32
C TYR A 780 0.24 20.08 40.99
N ASN A 781 -0.46 20.48 39.94
CA ASN A 781 -0.32 19.90 38.61
C ASN A 781 0.82 20.57 37.85
N ILE A 782 1.91 19.83 37.64
CA ILE A 782 3.04 20.22 36.80
C ILE A 782 3.05 19.29 35.59
N ASP A 783 2.57 19.77 34.45
CA ASP A 783 2.60 19.05 33.17
C ASP A 783 1.96 17.65 33.21
N GLY A 784 0.88 17.51 33.98
CA GLY A 784 0.17 16.25 34.20
C GLY A 784 0.63 15.48 35.45
N ALA A 785 1.80 15.81 36.02
CA ALA A 785 2.29 15.20 37.25
C ALA A 785 1.76 15.96 38.48
N LEU A 786 0.93 15.28 39.28
CA LEU A 786 0.39 15.82 40.53
C LEU A 786 1.40 15.60 41.66
N MET A 787 1.97 16.68 42.18
CA MET A 787 3.05 16.65 43.16
C MET A 787 2.69 17.44 44.42
N ALA A 788 3.24 17.03 45.57
CA ALA A 788 3.22 17.85 46.78
C ALA A 788 3.96 19.18 46.55
N LYS A 789 3.57 20.23 47.29
CA LYS A 789 4.05 21.61 47.12
C LYS A 789 5.56 21.73 46.96
N ASP A 790 6.33 21.18 47.89
CA ASP A 790 7.79 21.33 47.89
C ASP A 790 8.43 20.68 46.65
N LYS A 791 7.92 19.52 46.24
CA LYS A 791 8.40 18.82 45.05
C LYS A 791 8.00 19.57 43.77
N ALA A 792 6.80 20.17 43.74
CA ALA A 792 6.34 21.00 42.62
C ALA A 792 7.20 22.27 42.47
N ILE A 793 7.52 22.96 43.57
CA ILE A 793 8.40 24.14 43.57
C ILE A 793 9.76 23.78 42.99
N ASN A 794 10.40 22.72 43.53
CA ASN A 794 11.72 22.27 43.06
C ASN A 794 11.69 21.89 41.57
N THR A 795 10.61 21.25 41.11
CA THR A 795 10.45 20.84 39.72
C THR A 795 10.27 22.06 38.79
N VAL A 796 9.46 23.05 39.19
CA VAL A 796 9.27 24.28 38.42
C VAL A 796 10.55 25.10 38.35
N GLN A 797 11.26 25.24 39.46
CA GLN A 797 12.55 25.94 39.50
C GLN A 797 13.58 25.30 38.58
N ARG A 798 13.55 23.96 38.48
CA ARG A 798 14.41 23.20 37.55
C ARG A 798 14.00 23.39 36.10
N LEU A 799 12.72 23.33 35.78
CA LEU A 799 12.20 23.27 34.40
C LEU A 799 11.98 24.63 33.75
N PHE A 800 11.66 25.67 34.52
CA PHE A 800 11.22 26.97 34.02
C PHE A 800 12.20 28.08 34.39
N CYS A 801 12.25 29.12 33.56
CA CYS A 801 12.99 30.35 33.80
C CYS A 801 12.16 31.57 33.40
N LYS A 802 12.59 32.74 33.85
CA LYS A 802 12.07 34.03 33.39
C LYS A 802 12.94 34.57 32.28
N GLU A 803 12.30 34.95 31.19
CA GLU A 803 12.96 35.62 30.09
C GLU A 803 12.66 37.12 30.05
N ARG A 804 13.67 37.90 29.64
CA ARG A 804 13.53 39.32 29.35
C ARG A 804 14.37 39.71 28.15
N ILE A 805 13.69 40.31 27.18
CA ILE A 805 14.29 40.81 25.95
C ILE A 805 14.31 42.33 26.02
N VAL A 806 15.47 42.92 25.74
CA VAL A 806 15.61 44.37 25.57
C VAL A 806 16.34 44.66 24.27
N PHE A 807 15.71 45.44 23.40
CA PHE A 807 16.30 45.88 22.14
C PHE A 807 16.00 47.35 21.87
N LYS A 808 16.78 47.92 20.95
CA LYS A 808 16.61 49.26 20.41
C LYS A 808 15.95 49.15 19.05
N LEU A 809 14.73 49.67 18.92
CA LEU A 809 14.01 49.76 17.65
C LEU A 809 14.43 51.03 16.91
N MET A 810 14.97 50.87 15.71
CA MET A 810 15.36 51.94 14.80
C MET A 810 14.35 51.98 13.65
N VAL A 811 13.77 53.14 13.39
CA VAL A 811 12.78 53.36 12.32
C VAL A 811 13.20 54.54 11.45
N SER A 812 12.97 54.45 10.14
CA SER A 812 13.27 55.54 9.19
C SER A 812 12.12 56.50 9.00
N PHE A 813 10.88 56.03 9.17
CA PHE A 813 9.70 56.85 8.95
C PHE A 813 9.45 57.80 10.12
N LYS A 814 9.14 59.06 9.79
CA LYS A 814 8.74 60.10 10.74
C LYS A 814 7.22 60.17 10.85
N ARG A 815 6.74 61.01 11.76
CA ARG A 815 5.30 61.22 12.03
C ARG A 815 4.46 61.49 10.77
N ASN A 816 5.02 62.18 9.77
CA ASN A 816 4.32 62.53 8.52
C ASN A 816 4.49 61.51 7.39
N ASP A 817 5.31 60.47 7.58
CA ASP A 817 5.55 59.43 6.57
C ASP A 817 4.56 58.26 6.68
N VAL A 818 3.82 58.19 7.79
CA VAL A 818 2.80 57.17 8.06
C VAL A 818 1.59 57.86 8.70
N THR A 819 0.40 57.54 8.22
CA THR A 819 -0.85 57.85 8.90
C THR A 819 -1.61 56.55 9.14
N HIS A 820 -1.95 56.28 10.38
CA HIS A 820 -2.78 55.14 10.73
C HIS A 820 -4.25 55.55 10.89
N ILE A 821 -5.13 54.64 10.49
CA ILE A 821 -6.57 54.84 10.53
C ILE A 821 -7.10 54.28 11.83
N LYS A 822 -7.92 55.08 12.51
CA LYS A 822 -8.69 54.66 13.67
C LYS A 822 -10.16 54.85 13.37
N PHE A 823 -10.97 53.83 13.59
CA PHE A 823 -12.42 53.95 13.43
C PHE A 823 -13.04 54.42 14.74
N LYS A 824 -13.98 55.35 14.64
CA LYS A 824 -14.83 55.70 15.77
C LYS A 824 -15.52 54.45 16.30
N THR A 825 -15.30 54.16 17.58
CA THR A 825 -16.05 53.14 18.29
C THR A 825 -17.50 53.62 18.34
N ARG A 826 -18.45 52.79 17.89
CA ARG A 826 -19.86 53.06 18.15
C ARG A 826 -20.04 53.00 19.67
N GLU A 827 -20.36 54.13 20.30
CA GLU A 827 -21.01 54.11 21.61
C GLU A 827 -22.41 53.49 21.48
#